data_AF-A0A4W6FCB5-F1
#
_entry.id   AF-A0A4W6FCB5-F1
#
_cell.length_a   1.000
_cell.length_b   1.000
_cell.length_c   1.000
_cell.angle_alpha   90.00
_cell.angle_beta   90.00
_cell.angle_gamma   90.00
#
_symmetry.space_group_name_H-M   'P 1'
#
loop_
_entity.id
_entity.type
_entity.pdbx_description
1 polymer ?
#
loop_
_entity_poly.entity_id
_entity_poly.type
_entity_poly.pdbx_seq_one_letter_code
_entity_poly.pdbx_strand_id
1 'polypeptide(L)'
;CLFYFLIRKRNVWNKQDSSPALILTLAFFPVHCHILLYGHNANELYKLLMQTVASSLSYLFCIFGHASMILFVRQNPLWGAANTPLVRWLPAEYEDGEREPKGWNRGWLHNGFQLPPPREVSRKIIRSSTKGKDDIYSQMLVEWGQYIDHDITLTPQSTGSALWTDVDCLNTCENVHPCFPIEIHDMFSGAQGCMPFFRSVPVCFVNIGSDIGQALQRQQMNAITSFIDASVVYGHTPKLESLLRDLSGLNGKLVVNNQFRDPKGRPYLPFVTTLPSNCQQDPQGERVECFNAGDSRANEGMPLTSLHTLWLREHNRIAEALKYINDHWSPETIYQETRKIVGALHQIITMRDYVPKIIGPESFEHYIGPYGGYDPTTDPSASNVFATAAFRFGHATISPILRRLNESFQEHEYFPRLRLQDTFFSPWRIVKEGGIEPILRSIIGTPALAVSANMLMEEELTERLVVPKILQHLDLASLNLQRGRDHALPGYNDWREFCGLKRIKTLDDLKEVVGDYKVAEKILKMYGHLDNIDVWLGGLVENLFPGARTGPLFACLIGKQMKVLRDGDSFWWEAEGVFTQQQMAELLKVSLSRIICDNTDIGEVPFDSFRFGKYPSDYVPCNHIPSMNLEAWREERSRDLQQCGSPATIKNGDFILSSTSGKLVALYSCYHGFKLEGAAVIVCEGNGWIFLFDNISLFHCQLVNSLSLL
;
A
#
# COMPACT_ATOMS: atom_id res chain seq x y z
N CYS A 1 13.09 24.68 -12.06
CA CYS A 1 13.09 24.91 -13.53
C CYS A 1 13.08 26.38 -13.95
N LEU A 2 12.22 27.24 -13.39
CA LEU A 2 12.17 28.69 -13.76
C LEU A 2 13.51 29.43 -13.55
N PHE A 3 14.26 29.04 -12.52
CA PHE A 3 15.55 29.67 -12.18
C PHE A 3 16.65 29.42 -13.23
N TYR A 4 16.60 28.31 -13.95
CA TYR A 4 17.61 27.94 -14.95
C TYR A 4 17.37 28.63 -16.31
N PHE A 5 16.11 28.90 -16.64
CA PHE A 5 15.74 29.60 -17.89
C PHE A 5 16.04 31.11 -17.83
N LEU A 6 15.93 31.72 -16.64
CA LEU A 6 16.23 33.14 -16.44
C LEU A 6 17.74 33.45 -16.44
N ILE A 7 18.59 32.49 -16.09
CA ILE A 7 20.05 32.69 -16.09
C ILE A 7 20.63 32.65 -17.52
N ARG A 8 20.01 31.91 -18.45
CA ARG A 8 20.45 31.83 -19.86
C ARG A 8 20.03 33.02 -20.76
N LYS A 9 19.16 33.92 -20.29
CA LYS A 9 18.74 35.13 -21.03
C LYS A 9 19.29 36.44 -20.46
N ARG A 10 20.38 36.40 -19.69
CA ARG A 10 21.14 37.62 -19.29
C ARG A 10 21.99 38.13 -20.46
N ASN A 11 21.33 38.65 -21.48
CA ASN A 11 21.83 39.69 -22.37
C ASN A 11 20.60 40.25 -23.09
N VAL A 12 20.42 41.56 -23.03
CA VAL A 12 19.19 42.33 -23.36
C VAL A 12 18.20 42.34 -22.20
N TRP A 13 18.17 43.44 -21.44
CA TRP A 13 16.99 44.23 -21.01
C TRP A 13 17.48 45.28 -19.99
N ASN A 14 17.35 46.54 -20.37
CA ASN A 14 17.79 47.72 -19.62
C ASN A 14 16.83 48.04 -18.45
N LYS A 15 17.37 48.77 -17.47
CA LYS A 15 16.67 49.32 -16.30
C LYS A 15 15.41 50.13 -16.67
N GLN A 16 14.47 50.15 -15.71
CA GLN A 16 13.22 50.93 -15.62
C GLN A 16 11.97 50.23 -16.20
N ASP A 17 11.30 49.44 -15.36
CA ASP A 17 9.90 49.71 -14.97
C ASP A 17 9.47 48.75 -13.85
N SER A 18 9.03 49.33 -12.73
CA SER A 18 8.48 48.64 -11.56
C SER A 18 6.96 48.79 -11.57
N SER A 19 6.24 47.68 -11.79
CA SER A 19 4.78 47.59 -11.60
C SER A 19 4.45 46.53 -10.52
N PRO A 20 3.48 46.76 -9.61
CA PRO A 20 3.19 45.85 -8.51
C PRO A 20 2.44 44.55 -8.90
N ALA A 21 2.10 44.37 -10.19
CA ALA A 21 1.25 43.26 -10.63
C ALA A 21 2.01 41.93 -10.84
N LEU A 22 3.34 41.92 -10.78
CA LEU A 22 4.16 40.71 -10.96
C LEU A 22 4.52 39.99 -9.64
N ILE A 23 4.23 40.60 -8.49
CA ILE A 23 4.64 40.09 -7.18
C ILE A 23 3.59 39.14 -6.58
N LEU A 24 2.33 39.18 -7.03
CA LEU A 24 1.27 38.30 -6.48
C LEU A 24 1.23 36.87 -7.05
N THR A 25 1.94 36.57 -8.14
CA THR A 25 1.87 35.24 -8.78
C THR A 25 2.97 34.27 -8.33
N LEU A 26 3.88 34.70 -7.45
CA LEU A 26 5.01 33.90 -6.94
C LEU A 26 4.79 33.31 -5.54
N ALA A 27 3.63 33.51 -4.92
CA ALA A 27 3.35 33.08 -3.54
C ALA A 27 2.72 31.66 -3.42
N PHE A 28 2.51 30.94 -4.52
CA PHE A 28 1.82 29.64 -4.51
C PHE A 28 2.70 28.49 -5.02
N PHE A 29 3.85 28.26 -4.36
CA PHE A 29 4.63 27.01 -4.48
C PHE A 29 5.23 26.62 -3.11
N PRO A 30 5.44 25.32 -2.83
CA PRO A 30 5.87 24.85 -1.53
C PRO A 30 7.22 25.49 -1.16
N VAL A 31 7.29 25.98 0.08
CA VAL A 31 8.47 26.61 0.67
C VAL A 31 9.61 25.59 0.75
N HIS A 32 10.46 25.52 -0.28
CA HIS A 32 11.78 24.88 -0.22
C HIS A 32 12.86 25.63 -1.04
N CYS A 33 12.54 26.80 -1.62
CA CYS A 33 13.49 27.54 -2.47
C CYS A 33 13.98 28.89 -1.91
N HIS A 34 13.63 29.26 -0.67
CA HIS A 34 14.00 30.59 -0.11
C HIS A 34 15.07 30.58 0.99
N ILE A 35 15.84 29.50 1.15
CA ILE A 35 16.98 29.45 2.08
C ILE A 35 18.28 29.28 1.28
N LEU A 36 18.63 30.28 0.46
CA LEU A 36 19.93 30.33 -0.22
C LEU A 36 20.60 31.72 -0.12
N LEU A 37 20.15 32.60 0.78
CA LEU A 37 20.74 33.93 0.93
C LEU A 37 21.22 34.33 2.32
N TYR A 38 21.14 33.45 3.33
CA TYR A 38 21.89 33.66 4.58
C TYR A 38 22.54 32.35 5.02
N GLY A 39 23.89 32.37 5.01
CA GLY A 39 24.74 31.23 5.27
C GLY A 39 24.68 30.74 6.72
N HIS A 40 25.09 29.48 6.88
CA HIS A 40 25.45 28.81 8.14
C HIS A 40 24.51 29.07 9.32
N ASN A 41 23.32 28.46 9.31
CA ASN A 41 22.59 28.01 10.53
C ASN A 41 21.22 27.34 10.25
N ALA A 42 20.84 27.13 8.99
CA ALA A 42 19.55 26.50 8.64
C ALA A 42 19.41 25.05 9.16
N ASN A 43 20.52 24.31 9.30
CA ASN A 43 20.50 22.92 9.74
C ASN A 43 20.23 22.79 11.25
N GLU A 44 20.77 23.72 12.05
CA GLU A 44 20.47 23.81 13.49
C GLU A 44 19.06 24.36 13.72
N LEU A 45 18.59 25.31 12.90
CA LEU A 45 17.23 25.85 13.03
C LEU A 45 16.15 24.85 12.59
N TYR A 46 16.40 24.01 11.57
CA TYR A 46 15.49 22.94 11.13
C TYR A 46 15.49 21.77 12.12
N LYS A 47 16.66 21.39 12.65
CA LYS A 47 16.77 20.44 13.76
C LYS A 47 16.08 20.96 15.02
N LEU A 48 16.26 22.25 15.36
CA LEU A 48 15.54 22.87 16.46
C LEU A 48 14.04 22.90 16.17
N LEU A 49 13.57 23.37 15.01
CA LEU A 49 12.12 23.42 14.71
C LEU A 49 11.47 22.04 14.79
N MET A 50 12.14 21.01 14.27
CA MET A 50 11.67 19.63 14.39
C MET A 50 11.75 19.12 15.84
N GLN A 51 12.78 19.50 16.62
CA GLN A 51 12.87 19.17 18.05
C GLN A 51 11.83 19.91 18.90
N THR A 52 11.51 21.18 18.60
CA THR A 52 10.55 21.97 19.36
C THR A 52 9.11 21.56 19.03
N VAL A 53 8.80 21.21 17.78
CA VAL A 53 7.51 20.61 17.39
C VAL A 53 7.40 19.16 17.92
N ALA A 54 8.52 18.42 18.00
CA ALA A 54 8.55 17.11 18.64
C ALA A 54 8.40 17.15 20.17
N SER A 55 8.78 18.24 20.85
CA SER A 55 8.83 18.27 22.32
C SER A 55 7.48 18.17 23.03
N SER A 56 6.38 18.55 22.36
CA SER A 56 5.02 18.52 22.94
C SER A 56 4.13 17.39 22.41
N LEU A 57 4.57 16.64 21.39
CA LEU A 57 3.82 15.55 20.74
C LEU A 57 4.59 14.21 20.64
N SER A 58 5.84 14.15 21.13
CA SER A 58 6.77 13.02 20.94
C SER A 58 6.36 11.69 21.58
N TYR A 59 5.65 11.70 22.70
CA TYR A 59 5.39 10.46 23.44
C TYR A 59 4.34 9.55 22.79
N LEU A 60 3.25 10.12 22.24
CA LEU A 60 2.19 9.35 21.57
C LEU A 60 2.73 8.65 20.31
N PHE A 61 3.56 9.36 19.53
CA PHE A 61 4.20 8.82 18.33
C PHE A 61 5.27 7.76 18.63
N CYS A 62 5.93 7.83 19.79
CA CYS A 62 6.91 6.82 20.20
C CYS A 62 6.28 5.49 20.64
N ILE A 63 5.00 5.46 21.04
CA ILE A 63 4.32 4.25 21.55
C ILE A 63 3.45 3.57 20.48
N PHE A 64 2.86 4.35 19.56
CA PHE A 64 1.85 3.85 18.61
C PHE A 64 2.13 4.14 17.13
N GLY A 65 3.14 4.96 16.83
CA GLY A 65 3.50 5.32 15.47
C GLY A 65 2.60 6.36 14.78
N HIS A 66 3.21 7.29 14.06
CA HIS A 66 2.53 8.39 13.34
C HIS A 66 1.78 7.88 12.09
N ALA A 67 0.64 8.45 11.69
CA ALA A 67 -0.09 8.01 10.48
C ALA A 67 0.73 8.01 9.16
N SER A 68 1.74 8.88 9.08
CA SER A 68 2.71 8.93 7.97
C SER A 68 4.06 8.24 8.27
N MET A 69 4.17 7.58 9.44
CA MET A 69 5.32 6.83 9.95
C MET A 69 6.67 7.57 9.99
N ILE A 70 6.62 8.91 10.09
CA ILE A 70 7.80 9.73 10.35
C ILE A 70 8.33 9.41 11.76
N LEU A 71 9.67 9.32 11.90
CA LEU A 71 10.42 8.98 13.14
C LEU A 71 10.50 7.50 13.55
N PHE A 72 10.01 6.56 12.73
CA PHE A 72 10.14 5.12 13.02
C PHE A 72 11.60 4.69 13.14
N VAL A 73 12.42 5.06 12.15
CA VAL A 73 13.87 4.98 12.26
C VAL A 73 14.37 6.31 12.82
N ARG A 74 14.62 6.37 14.14
CA ARG A 74 14.98 7.64 14.83
C ARG A 74 16.18 8.37 14.21
N GLN A 75 17.14 7.62 13.66
CA GLN A 75 18.33 8.18 13.01
C GLN A 75 18.05 8.68 11.58
N ASN A 76 17.06 8.10 10.90
CA ASN A 76 16.65 8.44 9.53
C ASN A 76 15.12 8.53 9.44
N PRO A 77 14.50 9.63 9.93
CA PRO A 77 13.05 9.71 10.14
C PRO A 77 12.16 9.55 8.91
N LEU A 78 12.73 9.58 7.70
CA LEU A 78 12.01 9.46 6.43
C LEU A 78 12.04 8.04 5.84
N TRP A 79 12.85 7.13 6.37
CA TRP A 79 12.87 5.75 5.87
C TRP A 79 11.53 5.06 6.11
N GLY A 80 10.97 4.47 5.06
CA GLY A 80 9.65 3.83 5.07
C GLY A 80 8.45 4.78 5.17
N ALA A 81 8.66 6.09 5.30
CA ALA A 81 7.57 7.06 5.44
C ALA A 81 6.80 7.26 4.12
N ALA A 82 5.53 7.66 4.22
CA ALA A 82 4.69 7.96 3.07
C ALA A 82 5.19 9.18 2.26
N ASN A 83 4.90 9.19 0.95
CA ASN A 83 5.29 10.24 0.00
C ASN A 83 6.82 10.45 -0.14
N THR A 84 7.58 9.38 0.03
CA THR A 84 9.04 9.35 -0.14
C THR A 84 9.41 8.58 -1.43
N PRO A 85 10.64 8.73 -1.97
CA PRO A 85 11.04 7.96 -3.14
C PRO A 85 11.15 6.47 -2.82
N LEU A 86 10.75 5.62 -3.76
CA LEU A 86 11.09 4.19 -3.74
C LEU A 86 12.61 4.02 -3.75
N VAL A 87 13.14 3.13 -2.91
CA VAL A 87 14.59 2.90 -2.83
C VAL A 87 15.10 2.14 -4.06
N ARG A 88 16.29 2.51 -4.54
CA ARG A 88 16.97 1.87 -5.68
C ARG A 88 18.03 0.90 -5.17
N TRP A 89 17.84 -0.39 -5.39
CA TRP A 89 18.88 -1.41 -5.14
C TRP A 89 19.87 -1.53 -6.28
N LEU A 90 19.45 -1.18 -7.50
CA LEU A 90 20.30 -0.98 -8.66
C LEU A 90 20.02 0.42 -9.25
N PRO A 91 21.03 1.07 -9.88
CA PRO A 91 20.84 2.35 -10.55
C PRO A 91 19.74 2.32 -11.63
N ALA A 92 19.16 3.48 -11.93
CA ALA A 92 18.16 3.60 -12.99
C ALA A 92 18.81 3.59 -14.37
N GLU A 93 18.15 2.98 -15.35
CA GLU A 93 18.60 2.91 -16.75
C GLU A 93 17.63 3.64 -17.70
N TYR A 94 17.70 4.98 -17.69
CA TYR A 94 16.99 5.84 -18.65
C TYR A 94 17.78 5.95 -19.97
N GLU A 95 17.11 6.15 -21.11
CA GLU A 95 17.75 6.29 -22.44
C GLU A 95 18.67 7.52 -22.51
N ASP A 96 18.24 8.63 -21.92
CA ASP A 96 19.00 9.87 -21.79
C ASP A 96 19.89 9.90 -20.53
N GLY A 97 19.88 8.82 -19.75
CA GLY A 97 20.57 8.73 -18.45
C GLY A 97 19.88 9.49 -17.32
N GLU A 98 18.77 10.20 -17.56
CA GLU A 98 18.11 11.07 -16.59
C GLU A 98 16.63 10.74 -16.36
N ARG A 99 15.80 10.72 -17.42
CA ARG A 99 14.33 10.67 -17.28
C ARG A 99 13.58 10.06 -18.47
N GLU A 100 14.16 9.91 -19.64
CA GLU A 100 13.50 9.33 -20.82
C GLU A 100 13.49 7.80 -20.71
N PRO A 101 12.32 7.17 -20.53
CA PRO A 101 12.22 5.75 -20.23
C PRO A 101 12.67 4.88 -21.39
N LYS A 102 12.99 3.62 -21.11
CA LYS A 102 13.34 2.65 -22.15
C LYS A 102 12.18 2.51 -23.17
N GLY A 103 12.48 2.68 -24.45
CA GLY A 103 11.49 2.71 -25.53
C GLY A 103 10.83 4.08 -25.78
N TRP A 104 11.37 5.17 -25.20
CA TRP A 104 10.87 6.52 -25.44
C TRP A 104 11.21 7.02 -26.85
N ASN A 105 12.46 6.85 -27.27
CA ASN A 105 12.93 7.31 -28.57
C ASN A 105 12.80 6.21 -29.63
N ARG A 106 11.98 6.47 -30.66
CA ARG A 106 11.84 5.56 -31.80
C ARG A 106 13.19 5.37 -32.49
N GLY A 107 13.63 4.12 -32.62
CA GLY A 107 14.91 3.79 -33.23
C GLY A 107 16.08 3.62 -32.26
N TRP A 108 15.91 3.98 -30.97
CA TRP A 108 16.94 3.75 -29.97
C TRP A 108 17.18 2.24 -29.78
N LEU A 109 18.45 1.85 -29.78
CA LEU A 109 18.85 0.46 -29.65
C LEU A 109 19.36 0.18 -28.24
N HIS A 110 18.82 -0.87 -27.63
CA HIS A 110 19.29 -1.45 -26.37
C HIS A 110 20.05 -2.72 -26.72
N ASN A 111 21.34 -2.79 -26.39
CA ASN A 111 22.21 -3.92 -26.76
C ASN A 111 22.15 -4.30 -28.26
N GLY A 112 22.03 -3.30 -29.13
CA GLY A 112 21.95 -3.49 -30.59
C GLY A 112 20.56 -3.80 -31.16
N PHE A 113 19.50 -3.84 -30.33
CA PHE A 113 18.14 -4.16 -30.76
C PHE A 113 17.12 -3.14 -30.24
N GLN A 114 16.04 -2.91 -30.98
CA GLN A 114 14.90 -2.16 -30.46
C GLN A 114 14.12 -3.02 -29.46
N LEU A 115 13.66 -2.41 -28.37
CA LEU A 115 12.80 -3.13 -27.42
C LEU A 115 11.44 -3.44 -28.05
N PRO A 116 10.88 -4.64 -27.80
CA PRO A 116 9.59 -5.00 -28.37
C PRO A 116 8.46 -4.13 -27.77
N PRO A 117 7.42 -3.79 -28.54
CA PRO A 117 6.24 -3.12 -28.00
C PRO A 117 5.60 -3.98 -26.88
N PRO A 118 5.26 -3.40 -25.71
CA PRO A 118 4.65 -4.14 -24.59
C PRO A 118 3.42 -4.95 -24.99
N ARG A 119 2.60 -4.39 -25.88
CA ARG A 119 1.39 -5.05 -26.39
C ARG A 119 1.68 -6.32 -27.18
N GLU A 120 2.76 -6.32 -27.96
CA GLU A 120 3.18 -7.50 -28.68
C GLU A 120 3.74 -8.56 -27.73
N VAL A 121 4.50 -8.16 -26.72
CA VAL A 121 4.97 -9.09 -25.67
C VAL A 121 3.78 -9.73 -24.95
N SER A 122 2.79 -8.92 -24.56
CA SER A 122 1.57 -9.40 -23.91
C SER A 122 0.84 -10.43 -24.77
N ARG A 123 0.49 -10.09 -26.02
CA ARG A 123 -0.27 -10.97 -26.93
C ARG A 123 0.47 -12.25 -27.29
N LYS A 124 1.79 -12.17 -27.46
CA LYS A 124 2.61 -13.27 -27.98
C LYS A 124 3.13 -14.16 -26.86
N ILE A 125 3.44 -13.66 -25.67
CA ILE A 125 4.04 -14.47 -24.61
C ILE A 125 3.12 -14.64 -23.42
N ILE A 126 2.51 -13.55 -22.94
CA ILE A 126 1.88 -13.52 -21.62
C ILE A 126 0.43 -14.03 -21.67
N ARG A 127 -0.31 -13.65 -22.71
CA ARG A 127 -1.71 -13.99 -22.86
C ARG A 127 -1.90 -15.51 -22.98
N SER A 128 -2.74 -16.05 -22.11
CA SER A 128 -3.25 -17.41 -22.14
C SER A 128 -4.78 -17.38 -22.20
N SER A 129 -5.35 -18.32 -22.97
CA SER A 129 -6.81 -18.50 -23.08
C SER A 129 -7.31 -19.64 -22.19
N THR A 130 -6.40 -20.44 -21.61
CA THR A 130 -6.73 -21.56 -20.73
C THR A 130 -5.67 -21.71 -19.65
N LYS A 131 -6.10 -21.79 -18.39
CA LYS A 131 -5.24 -22.12 -17.26
C LYS A 131 -5.72 -23.34 -16.48
N GLY A 132 -4.75 -24.10 -15.98
CA GLY A 132 -4.98 -25.11 -14.96
C GLY A 132 -5.34 -24.48 -13.61
N LYS A 133 -5.87 -25.30 -12.72
CA LYS A 133 -6.12 -24.91 -11.33
C LYS A 133 -4.87 -25.17 -10.49
N ASP A 134 -4.73 -24.40 -9.44
CA ASP A 134 -3.79 -24.64 -8.37
C ASP A 134 -4.40 -25.62 -7.36
N ASP A 135 -3.86 -26.83 -7.30
CA ASP A 135 -4.41 -27.87 -6.41
C ASP A 135 -3.95 -27.72 -4.95
N ILE A 136 -3.12 -26.72 -4.63
CA ILE A 136 -2.52 -26.51 -3.29
C ILE A 136 -3.10 -25.28 -2.61
N TYR A 137 -3.24 -24.15 -3.33
CA TYR A 137 -3.63 -22.88 -2.74
C TYR A 137 -4.99 -22.40 -3.21
N SER A 138 -5.72 -21.77 -2.29
CA SER A 138 -7.00 -21.16 -2.55
C SER A 138 -6.82 -19.78 -3.20
N GLN A 139 -7.89 -19.24 -3.77
CA GLN A 139 -7.92 -17.88 -4.30
C GLN A 139 -7.58 -16.83 -3.21
N MET A 140 -7.78 -17.12 -1.92
CA MET A 140 -7.37 -16.24 -0.82
C MET A 140 -5.87 -15.88 -0.87
N LEU A 141 -4.99 -16.79 -1.32
CA LEU A 141 -3.57 -16.49 -1.49
C LEU A 141 -3.38 -15.33 -2.48
N VAL A 142 -4.17 -15.30 -3.55
CA VAL A 142 -4.10 -14.25 -4.58
C VAL A 142 -4.60 -12.92 -4.01
N GLU A 143 -5.77 -12.93 -3.38
CA GLU A 143 -6.41 -11.71 -2.86
C GLU A 143 -5.62 -11.09 -1.71
N TRP A 144 -5.03 -11.91 -0.83
CA TRP A 144 -4.14 -11.40 0.22
C TRP A 144 -2.87 -10.77 -0.35
N GLY A 145 -2.33 -11.32 -1.44
CA GLY A 145 -1.20 -10.74 -2.15
C GLY A 145 -1.47 -9.32 -2.65
N GLN A 146 -2.64 -9.10 -3.27
CA GLN A 146 -3.06 -7.75 -3.66
C GLN A 146 -3.30 -6.86 -2.44
N TYR A 147 -4.01 -7.38 -1.43
CA TYR A 147 -4.34 -6.62 -0.23
C TYR A 147 -3.09 -6.12 0.51
N ILE A 148 -2.07 -6.97 0.66
CA ILE A 148 -0.83 -6.60 1.36
C ILE A 148 0.11 -5.76 0.49
N ASP A 149 0.09 -5.91 -0.84
CA ASP A 149 0.79 -4.96 -1.74
C ASP A 149 0.30 -3.54 -1.49
N HIS A 150 -1.00 -3.39 -1.28
CA HIS A 150 -1.62 -2.09 -1.06
C HIS A 150 -1.28 -1.47 0.30
N ASP A 151 -0.66 -2.22 1.21
CA ASP A 151 -0.14 -1.72 2.49
C ASP A 151 1.31 -1.23 2.36
N ILE A 152 2.05 -1.76 1.40
CA ILE A 152 3.49 -1.52 1.25
C ILE A 152 3.78 -0.51 0.13
N THR A 153 3.02 -0.55 -0.97
CA THR A 153 3.31 0.26 -2.16
C THR A 153 2.08 0.90 -2.84
N LEU A 154 2.25 2.16 -3.22
CA LEU A 154 1.37 2.89 -4.13
C LEU A 154 2.18 3.91 -4.91
N THR A 155 2.36 3.71 -6.21
CA THR A 155 2.97 4.73 -7.06
C THR A 155 1.90 5.53 -7.80
N PRO A 156 1.64 6.79 -7.41
CA PRO A 156 0.65 7.61 -8.08
C PRO A 156 1.07 7.93 -9.51
N GLN A 157 0.08 8.12 -10.38
CA GLN A 157 0.30 8.57 -11.76
C GLN A 157 0.27 10.10 -11.84
N SER A 158 1.07 10.69 -12.73
CA SER A 158 0.98 12.12 -13.02
C SER A 158 -0.36 12.45 -13.65
N THR A 159 -1.12 13.35 -13.01
CA THR A 159 -2.36 13.88 -13.60
C THR A 159 -2.02 14.79 -14.77
N GLY A 160 -2.67 14.60 -15.93
CA GLY A 160 -2.51 15.48 -17.11
C GLY A 160 -2.84 16.95 -16.83
N SER A 161 -3.54 17.25 -15.73
CA SER A 161 -3.86 18.60 -15.26
C SER A 161 -2.76 19.26 -14.42
N ALA A 162 -1.52 18.76 -14.46
CA ALA A 162 -0.38 19.38 -13.78
C ALA A 162 0.01 20.72 -14.44
N LEU A 163 -0.86 21.73 -14.37
CA LEU A 163 -0.75 23.19 -14.57
C LEU A 163 0.10 23.77 -15.73
N TRP A 164 0.82 22.95 -16.51
CA TRP A 164 1.94 23.37 -17.36
C TRP A 164 2.04 22.62 -18.69
N THR A 165 1.27 21.55 -18.89
CA THR A 165 1.21 20.81 -20.16
C THR A 165 -0.26 20.59 -20.55
N ASP A 166 -0.74 21.25 -21.59
CA ASP A 166 -2.09 21.10 -22.17
C ASP A 166 -2.30 19.75 -22.89
N VAL A 167 -1.56 18.71 -22.52
CA VAL A 167 -1.59 17.41 -23.21
C VAL A 167 -2.46 16.42 -22.46
N ASP A 168 -3.48 15.92 -23.15
CA ASP A 168 -4.36 14.86 -22.67
C ASP A 168 -3.84 13.48 -23.11
N CYS A 169 -3.27 12.72 -22.17
CA CYS A 169 -2.76 11.37 -22.44
C CYS A 169 -3.83 10.35 -22.79
N LEU A 170 -5.12 10.66 -22.64
CA LEU A 170 -6.20 9.82 -23.14
C LEU A 170 -6.35 9.89 -24.66
N ASN A 171 -5.89 10.99 -25.26
CA ASN A 171 -6.12 11.30 -26.68
C ASN A 171 -4.82 11.41 -27.50
N THR A 172 -3.64 11.50 -26.86
CA THR A 172 -2.36 11.51 -27.57
C THR A 172 -1.71 10.12 -27.62
N CYS A 173 -1.15 9.79 -28.80
CA CYS A 173 -0.25 8.65 -28.99
C CYS A 173 1.22 9.07 -29.11
N GLU A 174 1.54 10.33 -28.80
CA GLU A 174 2.91 10.83 -28.79
C GLU A 174 3.55 10.65 -27.41
N ASN A 175 4.85 10.38 -27.42
CA ASN A 175 5.68 10.39 -26.22
C ASN A 175 5.98 11.84 -25.84
N VAL A 176 5.18 12.37 -24.92
CA VAL A 176 5.31 13.74 -24.40
C VAL A 176 4.93 13.73 -22.94
N HIS A 177 5.76 14.29 -22.07
CA HIS A 177 5.48 14.27 -20.64
C HIS A 177 4.12 14.90 -20.29
N PRO A 178 3.28 14.25 -19.45
CA PRO A 178 3.50 12.99 -18.72
C PRO A 178 3.00 11.71 -19.43
N CYS A 179 2.66 11.78 -20.71
CA CYS A 179 2.15 10.68 -21.53
C CYS A 179 3.27 9.78 -22.05
N PHE A 180 3.11 8.46 -21.91
CA PHE A 180 4.01 7.46 -22.48
C PHE A 180 3.19 6.28 -23.06
N PRO A 181 2.34 6.55 -24.08
CA PRO A 181 1.33 5.63 -24.56
C PRO A 181 1.91 4.31 -25.08
N ILE A 182 1.12 3.23 -24.97
CA ILE A 182 1.53 1.90 -25.43
C ILE A 182 1.04 1.72 -26.87
N GLU A 183 1.97 1.64 -27.81
CA GLU A 183 1.65 1.48 -29.23
C GLU A 183 0.90 0.15 -29.49
N ILE A 184 -0.20 0.25 -30.24
CA ILE A 184 -0.96 -0.89 -30.74
C ILE A 184 -0.82 -0.90 -32.26
N HIS A 185 -0.22 -1.96 -32.79
CA HIS A 185 -0.26 -2.22 -34.22
C HIS A 185 -1.43 -3.18 -34.51
N ASP A 186 -2.50 -2.66 -35.13
CA ASP A 186 -3.56 -3.53 -35.65
C ASP A 186 -3.21 -3.96 -37.08
N MET A 187 -2.70 -5.19 -37.20
CA MET A 187 -2.31 -5.79 -38.46
C MET A 187 -3.50 -5.99 -39.43
N PHE A 188 -4.76 -5.94 -38.96
CA PHE A 188 -5.94 -6.17 -39.78
C PHE A 188 -6.56 -4.90 -40.36
N SER A 189 -6.54 -3.79 -39.62
CA SER A 189 -7.12 -2.51 -40.07
C SER A 189 -6.09 -1.52 -40.61
N GLY A 190 -4.79 -1.71 -40.36
CA GLY A 190 -3.74 -0.76 -40.70
C GLY A 190 -3.82 0.55 -39.89
N ALA A 191 -4.75 0.66 -38.94
CA ALA A 191 -4.89 1.81 -38.07
C ALA A 191 -3.81 1.79 -36.98
N GLN A 192 -3.03 2.86 -36.88
CA GLN A 192 -2.16 3.12 -35.72
C GLN A 192 -3.03 3.64 -34.58
N GLY A 193 -3.07 2.90 -33.48
CA GLY A 193 -3.69 3.31 -32.23
C GLY A 193 -2.74 3.12 -31.05
N CYS A 194 -3.14 3.58 -29.87
CA CYS A 194 -2.38 3.36 -28.65
C CYS A 194 -3.32 3.11 -27.46
N MET A 195 -2.80 2.47 -26.41
CA MET A 195 -3.42 2.50 -25.09
C MET A 195 -2.84 3.68 -24.30
N PRO A 196 -3.69 4.47 -23.60
CA PRO A 196 -3.21 5.57 -22.80
C PRO A 196 -2.36 5.05 -21.64
N PHE A 197 -1.27 5.75 -21.34
CA PHE A 197 -0.42 5.46 -20.20
C PHE A 197 0.15 6.77 -19.65
N PHE A 198 -0.06 6.97 -18.35
CA PHE A 198 0.44 8.11 -17.61
C PHE A 198 1.68 7.68 -16.83
N ARG A 199 2.77 8.40 -17.03
CA ARG A 199 4.01 8.20 -16.27
C ARG A 199 3.76 8.42 -14.78
N SER A 200 4.45 7.65 -13.95
CA SER A 200 4.38 7.76 -12.50
C SER A 200 4.90 9.12 -12.01
N VAL A 201 4.33 9.67 -10.93
CA VAL A 201 4.74 10.97 -10.37
C VAL A 201 6.24 10.93 -10.00
N PRO A 202 7.03 11.93 -10.46
CA PRO A 202 8.43 12.02 -10.05
C PRO A 202 8.56 12.61 -8.65
N VAL A 203 9.60 12.20 -7.91
CA VAL A 203 10.04 12.88 -6.69
C VAL A 203 11.21 13.80 -7.03
N CYS A 204 11.14 15.05 -6.56
CA CYS A 204 12.31 15.95 -6.52
C CYS A 204 13.09 15.65 -5.24
N PHE A 205 13.90 14.58 -5.23
CA PHE A 205 14.75 14.24 -4.10
C PHE A 205 16.21 14.44 -4.49
N VAL A 206 16.92 15.32 -3.78
CA VAL A 206 18.37 15.50 -3.92
C VAL A 206 19.01 14.97 -2.66
N ASN A 207 19.64 13.80 -2.72
CA ASN A 207 20.42 13.31 -1.60
C ASN A 207 21.75 14.08 -1.54
N ILE A 208 22.05 14.72 -0.40
CA ILE A 208 23.29 15.46 -0.22
C ILE A 208 24.42 14.44 -0.02
N GLY A 209 25.21 14.19 -1.06
CA GLY A 209 26.35 13.27 -1.04
C GLY A 209 26.32 12.16 -2.10
N SER A 210 25.23 11.99 -2.85
CA SER A 210 25.21 11.14 -4.04
C SER A 210 25.92 11.83 -5.22
N ASP A 211 26.43 11.04 -6.16
CA ASP A 211 26.86 11.54 -7.47
C ASP A 211 25.75 12.44 -8.05
N ILE A 212 26.13 13.64 -8.49
CA ILE A 212 25.21 14.64 -9.06
C ILE A 212 24.42 14.01 -10.22
N GLY A 213 25.04 13.13 -11.02
CA GLY A 213 24.36 12.42 -12.10
C GLY A 213 23.21 11.54 -11.59
N GLN A 214 23.46 10.74 -10.55
CA GLN A 214 22.43 9.88 -9.93
C GLN A 214 21.37 10.69 -9.17
N ALA A 215 21.77 11.79 -8.54
CA ALA A 215 20.85 12.69 -7.84
C ALA A 215 19.85 13.39 -8.79
N LEU A 216 20.20 13.53 -10.08
CA LEU A 216 19.36 14.13 -11.11
C LEU A 216 18.44 13.12 -11.81
N GLN A 217 18.69 11.82 -11.65
CA GLN A 217 17.84 10.78 -12.23
C GLN A 217 16.43 10.78 -11.65
N ARG A 218 15.44 10.60 -12.51
CA ARG A 218 14.03 10.53 -12.12
C ARG A 218 13.79 9.37 -11.14
N GLN A 219 13.27 9.70 -9.97
CA GLN A 219 12.78 8.74 -8.97
C GLN A 219 11.26 8.77 -8.89
N GLN A 220 10.65 7.63 -8.56
CA GLN A 220 9.21 7.50 -8.37
C GLN A 220 8.85 7.47 -6.89
N MET A 221 7.69 8.03 -6.57
CA MET A 221 7.19 8.13 -5.21
C MET A 221 6.49 6.83 -4.78
N ASN A 222 6.68 6.45 -3.51
CA ASN A 222 5.69 5.66 -2.79
C ASN A 222 4.79 6.62 -2.01
N ALA A 223 3.50 6.70 -2.37
CA ALA A 223 2.55 7.62 -1.72
C ALA A 223 2.11 7.15 -0.34
N ILE A 224 2.32 5.87 -0.02
CA ILE A 224 1.96 5.25 1.26
C ILE A 224 3.20 4.81 2.03
N THR A 225 2.99 4.39 3.28
CA THR A 225 4.05 3.86 4.15
C THR A 225 4.58 2.55 3.55
N SER A 226 5.83 2.20 3.83
CA SER A 226 6.40 0.91 3.38
C SER A 226 6.23 -0.22 4.40
N PHE A 227 5.94 0.14 5.66
CA PHE A 227 5.77 -0.82 6.74
C PHE A 227 4.51 -1.67 6.53
N ILE A 228 4.51 -2.88 7.10
CA ILE A 228 3.29 -3.68 7.22
C ILE A 228 2.59 -3.20 8.50
N ASP A 229 1.78 -2.15 8.37
CA ASP A 229 1.22 -1.38 9.48
C ASP A 229 -0.32 -1.24 9.42
N ALA A 230 -0.96 -1.94 8.47
CA ALA A 230 -2.37 -1.85 8.16
C ALA A 230 -2.84 -0.43 7.76
N SER A 231 -1.98 0.37 7.13
CA SER A 231 -2.35 1.61 6.43
C SER A 231 -3.47 1.41 5.41
N VAL A 232 -3.67 0.20 4.87
CA VAL A 232 -4.85 -0.17 4.07
C VAL A 232 -6.19 -0.02 4.81
N VAL A 233 -6.16 -0.09 6.15
CA VAL A 233 -7.31 0.14 7.04
C VAL A 233 -7.31 1.58 7.54
N TYR A 234 -6.17 2.09 8.00
CA TYR A 234 -6.08 3.33 8.77
C TYR A 234 -5.71 4.58 7.96
N GLY A 235 -5.20 4.40 6.75
CA GLY A 235 -4.65 5.47 5.93
C GLY A 235 -3.20 5.81 6.27
N HIS A 236 -2.57 6.55 5.37
CA HIS A 236 -1.14 6.92 5.40
C HIS A 236 -0.92 8.43 5.61
N THR A 237 -2.00 9.17 5.90
CA THR A 237 -1.96 10.60 6.24
C THR A 237 -2.86 10.90 7.43
N PRO A 238 -2.49 11.86 8.29
CA PRO A 238 -3.34 12.28 9.42
C PRO A 238 -4.75 12.70 9.01
N LYS A 239 -4.89 13.29 7.82
CA LYS A 239 -6.20 13.71 7.30
C LYS A 239 -7.08 12.51 6.96
N LEU A 240 -6.52 11.51 6.26
CA LEU A 240 -7.28 10.31 5.89
C LEU A 240 -7.63 9.48 7.13
N GLU A 241 -6.67 9.29 8.03
CA GLU A 241 -6.88 8.61 9.32
C GLU A 241 -8.04 9.26 10.09
N SER A 242 -8.02 10.59 10.24
CA SER A 242 -9.10 11.32 10.94
C SER A 242 -10.47 11.18 10.26
N LEU A 243 -10.54 11.00 8.94
CA LEU A 243 -11.80 10.81 8.20
C LEU A 243 -12.35 9.39 8.36
N LEU A 244 -11.50 8.42 8.65
CA LEU A 244 -11.87 7.01 8.83
C LEU A 244 -12.26 6.68 10.27
N ARG A 245 -12.03 7.59 11.23
CA ARG A 245 -12.32 7.42 12.66
C ARG A 245 -13.69 7.94 13.07
N ASP A 246 -14.39 7.19 13.92
CA ASP A 246 -15.64 7.66 14.56
C ASP A 246 -15.34 8.59 15.74
N LEU A 247 -14.93 9.82 15.40
CA LEU A 247 -14.61 10.85 16.38
C LEU A 247 -15.84 11.36 17.14
N SER A 248 -17.04 11.15 16.61
CA SER A 248 -18.29 11.60 17.25
C SER A 248 -18.80 10.60 18.28
N GLY A 249 -18.59 9.30 18.03
CA GLY A 249 -18.98 8.24 18.95
C GLY A 249 -18.11 8.13 20.20
N LEU A 250 -16.93 8.76 20.23
CA LEU A 250 -15.98 8.72 21.35
C LEU A 250 -15.78 7.28 21.88
N ASN A 251 -15.53 6.35 20.96
CA ASN A 251 -15.51 4.92 21.23
C ASN A 251 -14.24 4.20 20.72
N GLY A 252 -13.35 4.94 20.05
CA GLY A 252 -12.13 4.40 19.45
C GLY A 252 -12.37 3.52 18.21
N LYS A 253 -13.57 3.55 17.62
CA LYS A 253 -13.95 2.77 16.43
C LYS A 253 -13.67 3.52 15.13
N LEU A 254 -13.70 2.79 14.02
CA LEU A 254 -13.73 3.33 12.66
C LEU A 254 -15.19 3.66 12.26
N VAL A 255 -15.35 4.69 11.43
CA VAL A 255 -16.66 5.05 10.86
C VAL A 255 -17.19 3.92 9.97
N VAL A 256 -18.50 3.78 9.92
CA VAL A 256 -19.18 2.76 9.12
C VAL A 256 -20.19 3.43 8.19
N ASN A 257 -20.62 2.69 7.17
CA ASN A 257 -21.68 3.16 6.27
C ASN A 257 -22.97 3.47 7.06
N ASN A 258 -23.55 4.64 6.81
CA ASN A 258 -24.78 5.09 7.45
C ASN A 258 -26.04 4.82 6.63
N GLN A 259 -25.90 4.37 5.38
CA GLN A 259 -27.02 4.11 4.47
C GLN A 259 -27.29 2.61 4.35
N PHE A 260 -26.23 1.81 4.23
CA PHE A 260 -26.33 0.38 3.96
C PHE A 260 -25.67 -0.45 5.06
N ARG A 261 -26.31 -1.57 5.37
CA ARG A 261 -25.78 -2.66 6.20
C ARG A 261 -25.96 -3.96 5.44
N ASP A 262 -25.21 -4.98 5.82
CA ASP A 262 -25.44 -6.30 5.26
C ASP A 262 -26.79 -6.89 5.74
N PRO A 263 -27.27 -8.00 5.16
CA PRO A 263 -28.56 -8.60 5.52
C PRO A 263 -28.69 -9.01 7.01
N LYS A 264 -27.57 -9.12 7.74
CA LYS A 264 -27.52 -9.44 9.17
C LYS A 264 -27.28 -8.20 10.04
N GLY A 265 -27.24 -7.00 9.46
CA GLY A 265 -27.04 -5.73 10.14
C GLY A 265 -25.58 -5.34 10.41
N ARG A 266 -24.61 -6.10 9.91
CA ARG A 266 -23.18 -5.78 10.09
C ARG A 266 -22.77 -4.61 9.18
N PRO A 267 -21.76 -3.83 9.59
CA PRO A 267 -21.37 -2.63 8.88
C PRO A 267 -20.66 -2.93 7.56
N TYR A 268 -20.80 -1.98 6.63
CA TYR A 268 -19.92 -1.80 5.48
C TYR A 268 -18.99 -0.59 5.71
N LEU A 269 -17.98 -0.47 4.86
CA LEU A 269 -17.12 0.71 4.77
C LEU A 269 -17.94 1.99 4.50
N PRO A 270 -17.52 3.16 5.00
CA PRO A 270 -18.13 4.44 4.62
C PRO A 270 -17.99 4.69 3.12
N PHE A 271 -18.77 5.61 2.56
CA PHE A 271 -18.56 6.07 1.18
C PHE A 271 -17.50 7.16 1.09
N VAL A 272 -16.92 7.31 -0.09
CA VAL A 272 -16.03 8.45 -0.41
C VAL A 272 -16.79 9.77 -0.31
N THR A 273 -16.09 10.85 0.05
CA THR A 273 -16.69 12.18 0.22
C THR A 273 -16.93 12.92 -1.10
N THR A 274 -16.20 12.56 -2.17
CA THR A 274 -16.34 13.19 -3.48
C THR A 274 -17.39 12.44 -4.30
N LEU A 275 -18.53 13.10 -4.51
CA LEU A 275 -19.70 12.54 -5.18
C LEU A 275 -20.05 13.34 -6.45
N PRO A 276 -20.57 12.72 -7.51
CA PRO A 276 -20.70 11.26 -7.69
C PRO A 276 -19.33 10.58 -7.82
N SER A 277 -19.17 9.40 -7.22
CA SER A 277 -17.95 8.60 -7.37
C SER A 277 -17.87 7.91 -8.74
N ASN A 278 -16.67 7.43 -9.11
CA ASN A 278 -16.44 6.77 -10.40
C ASN A 278 -16.74 5.27 -10.40
N CYS A 279 -17.33 4.73 -9.33
CA CYS A 279 -17.69 3.32 -9.27
C CYS A 279 -18.85 3.01 -10.22
N GLN A 280 -18.81 1.82 -10.80
CA GLN A 280 -19.90 1.24 -11.60
C GLN A 280 -21.19 1.22 -10.78
N GLN A 281 -22.32 1.42 -11.45
CA GLN A 281 -23.63 1.53 -10.83
C GLN A 281 -24.56 0.42 -11.30
N ASP A 282 -25.52 0.07 -10.44
CA ASP A 282 -26.66 -0.75 -10.81
C ASP A 282 -27.55 0.03 -11.81
N PRO A 283 -27.82 -0.50 -13.01
CA PRO A 283 -28.68 0.18 -13.98
C PRO A 283 -30.12 0.41 -13.53
N GLN A 284 -30.63 -0.34 -12.54
CA GLN A 284 -32.05 -0.36 -12.18
C GLN A 284 -32.33 -0.03 -10.70
N GLY A 285 -31.33 0.43 -9.94
CA GLY A 285 -31.50 0.64 -8.51
C GLY A 285 -30.83 1.90 -7.97
N GLU A 286 -30.93 2.07 -6.65
CA GLU A 286 -30.31 3.18 -5.95
C GLU A 286 -28.79 3.21 -6.17
N ARG A 287 -28.23 4.42 -6.26
CA ARG A 287 -26.81 4.66 -6.49
C ARG A 287 -26.00 4.17 -5.28
N VAL A 288 -24.95 3.39 -5.52
CA VAL A 288 -24.02 2.94 -4.49
C VAL A 288 -22.64 3.48 -4.83
N GLU A 289 -22.13 4.35 -3.97
CA GLU A 289 -20.85 5.01 -4.20
C GLU A 289 -19.67 4.09 -3.89
N CYS A 290 -18.48 4.47 -4.35
CA CYS A 290 -17.24 3.83 -3.92
C CYS A 290 -17.10 3.88 -2.40
N PHE A 291 -16.69 2.76 -1.82
CA PHE A 291 -16.29 2.70 -0.43
C PHE A 291 -14.99 3.48 -0.18
N ASN A 292 -14.84 4.04 1.02
CA ASN A 292 -13.65 4.73 1.48
C ASN A 292 -12.93 3.87 2.53
N ALA A 293 -11.63 3.72 2.39
CA ALA A 293 -10.76 2.93 3.26
C ALA A 293 -9.40 3.63 3.39
N GLY A 294 -8.45 3.01 4.09
CA GLY A 294 -7.09 3.54 4.23
C GLY A 294 -6.30 3.58 2.91
N ASP A 295 -6.65 2.71 1.96
CA ASP A 295 -6.12 2.71 0.60
C ASP A 295 -7.19 3.08 -0.44
N SER A 296 -6.79 3.89 -1.43
CA SER A 296 -7.68 4.43 -2.47
C SER A 296 -8.19 3.39 -3.47
N ARG A 297 -7.56 2.21 -3.53
CA ARG A 297 -7.85 1.12 -4.47
C ARG A 297 -8.79 0.06 -3.88
N ALA A 298 -9.37 0.27 -2.70
CA ALA A 298 -10.24 -0.71 -2.03
C ALA A 298 -11.42 -1.22 -2.88
N ASN A 299 -11.84 -0.46 -3.89
CA ASN A 299 -12.92 -0.81 -4.81
C ASN A 299 -12.43 -1.43 -6.12
N GLU A 300 -11.13 -1.68 -6.31
CA GLU A 300 -10.62 -2.23 -7.57
C GLU A 300 -11.35 -3.51 -7.93
N GLY A 301 -11.48 -4.48 -7.02
CA GLY A 301 -12.26 -5.70 -7.22
C GLY A 301 -13.10 -6.08 -5.99
N MET A 302 -14.19 -6.82 -6.21
CA MET A 302 -15.09 -7.26 -5.14
C MET A 302 -14.42 -8.08 -4.02
N PRO A 303 -13.47 -9.00 -4.30
CA PRO A 303 -12.75 -9.71 -3.23
C PRO A 303 -11.91 -8.78 -2.35
N LEU A 304 -11.19 -7.84 -2.96
CA LEU A 304 -10.41 -6.84 -2.25
C LEU A 304 -11.30 -5.98 -1.34
N THR A 305 -12.45 -5.49 -1.84
CA THR A 305 -13.42 -4.74 -1.03
C THR A 305 -13.94 -5.55 0.16
N SER A 306 -14.11 -6.87 -0.02
CA SER A 306 -14.53 -7.78 1.03
C SER A 306 -13.47 -7.90 2.13
N LEU A 307 -12.18 -7.94 1.77
CA LEU A 307 -11.08 -7.92 2.75
C LEU A 307 -11.00 -6.60 3.51
N HIS A 308 -11.12 -5.44 2.84
CA HIS A 308 -11.18 -4.15 3.54
C HIS A 308 -12.37 -4.07 4.51
N THR A 309 -13.54 -4.58 4.12
CA THR A 309 -14.72 -4.64 5.00
C THR A 309 -14.50 -5.57 6.18
N LEU A 310 -13.83 -6.71 5.97
CA LEU A 310 -13.51 -7.67 7.02
C LEU A 310 -12.63 -7.03 8.10
N TRP A 311 -11.59 -6.29 7.71
CA TRP A 311 -10.67 -5.65 8.65
C TRP A 311 -11.26 -4.42 9.35
N LEU A 312 -12.17 -3.68 8.70
CA LEU A 312 -12.99 -2.68 9.37
C LEU A 312 -13.80 -3.31 10.53
N ARG A 313 -14.46 -4.45 10.25
CA ARG A 313 -15.25 -5.17 11.25
C ARG A 313 -14.36 -5.67 12.39
N GLU A 314 -13.17 -6.20 12.07
CA GLU A 314 -12.23 -6.70 13.09
C GLU A 314 -11.72 -5.59 14.02
N HIS A 315 -11.36 -4.42 13.47
CA HIS A 315 -11.02 -3.26 14.29
C HIS A 315 -12.16 -2.92 15.25
N ASN A 316 -13.38 -2.75 14.74
CA ASN A 316 -14.51 -2.33 15.57
C ASN A 316 -14.86 -3.39 16.64
N ARG A 317 -14.66 -4.69 16.35
CA ARG A 317 -14.84 -5.79 17.30
C ARG A 317 -13.81 -5.75 18.42
N ILE A 318 -12.52 -5.58 18.10
CA ILE A 318 -11.45 -5.46 19.10
C ILE A 318 -11.62 -4.20 19.93
N ALA A 319 -11.89 -3.04 19.31
CA ALA A 319 -12.09 -1.76 20.01
C ALA A 319 -13.24 -1.85 21.04
N GLU A 320 -14.35 -2.51 20.67
CA GLU A 320 -15.47 -2.74 21.58
C GLU A 320 -15.11 -3.64 22.76
N ALA A 321 -14.39 -4.73 22.52
CA ALA A 321 -13.92 -5.61 23.57
C ALA A 321 -12.91 -4.92 24.51
N LEU A 322 -11.96 -4.15 23.96
CA LEU A 322 -11.00 -3.38 24.76
C LEU A 322 -11.68 -2.30 25.59
N LYS A 323 -12.71 -1.61 25.05
CA LYS A 323 -13.51 -0.66 25.84
C LYS A 323 -14.21 -1.34 27.02
N TYR A 324 -14.69 -2.56 26.82
CA TYR A 324 -15.34 -3.34 27.88
C TYR A 324 -14.34 -3.80 28.96
N ILE A 325 -13.17 -4.29 28.54
CA ILE A 325 -12.11 -4.77 29.44
C ILE A 325 -11.49 -3.61 30.23
N ASN A 326 -11.22 -2.49 29.55
CA ASN A 326 -10.55 -1.30 30.05
C ASN A 326 -11.49 -0.08 29.96
N ASP A 327 -12.52 -0.05 30.79
CA ASP A 327 -13.55 1.00 30.78
C ASP A 327 -12.98 2.43 31.00
N HIS A 328 -11.82 2.51 31.64
CA HIS A 328 -11.09 3.72 31.97
C HIS A 328 -10.23 4.26 30.80
N TRP A 329 -10.01 3.48 29.74
CA TRP A 329 -9.29 3.94 28.57
C TRP A 329 -10.07 5.01 27.81
N SER A 330 -9.34 6.02 27.34
CA SER A 330 -9.85 7.04 26.43
C SER A 330 -10.14 6.46 25.05
N PRO A 331 -11.01 7.10 24.26
CA PRO A 331 -11.27 6.70 22.87
C PRO A 331 -9.98 6.62 22.03
N GLU A 332 -9.05 7.56 22.20
CA GLU A 332 -7.73 7.54 21.54
C GLU A 332 -6.91 6.31 21.93
N THR A 333 -6.86 5.97 23.22
CA THR A 333 -6.12 4.79 23.69
C THR A 333 -6.69 3.51 23.07
N ILE A 334 -8.01 3.38 23.03
CA ILE A 334 -8.69 2.23 22.41
C ILE A 334 -8.37 2.15 20.92
N TYR A 335 -8.44 3.27 20.21
CA TYR A 335 -8.12 3.31 18.79
C TYR A 335 -6.69 2.88 18.51
N GLN A 336 -5.71 3.44 19.24
CA GLN A 336 -4.30 3.16 19.00
C GLN A 336 -3.89 1.75 19.40
N GLU A 337 -4.37 1.23 20.54
CA GLU A 337 -4.14 -0.17 20.94
C GLU A 337 -4.78 -1.15 19.94
N THR A 338 -6.00 -0.85 19.48
CA THR A 338 -6.66 -1.65 18.43
C THR A 338 -5.87 -1.61 17.13
N ARG A 339 -5.42 -0.43 16.69
CA ARG A 339 -4.60 -0.23 15.50
C ARG A 339 -3.30 -1.02 15.57
N LYS A 340 -2.63 -0.97 16.72
CA LYS A 340 -1.40 -1.72 16.99
C LYS A 340 -1.62 -3.24 16.94
N ILE A 341 -2.70 -3.75 17.53
CA ILE A 341 -3.07 -5.17 17.43
C ILE A 341 -3.29 -5.54 15.96
N VAL A 342 -4.14 -4.81 15.24
CA VAL A 342 -4.47 -5.11 13.83
C VAL A 342 -3.23 -5.07 12.94
N GLY A 343 -2.33 -4.10 13.14
CA GLY A 343 -1.02 -4.06 12.46
C GLY A 343 -0.20 -5.33 12.72
N ALA A 344 -0.10 -5.78 13.97
CA ALA A 344 0.55 -7.06 14.31
C ALA A 344 -0.13 -8.26 13.64
N LEU A 345 -1.47 -8.28 13.51
CA LEU A 345 -2.17 -9.35 12.80
C LEU A 345 -1.79 -9.38 11.31
N HIS A 346 -1.64 -8.22 10.67
CA HIS A 346 -1.17 -8.13 9.28
C HIS A 346 0.26 -8.64 9.13
N GLN A 347 1.15 -8.25 10.05
CA GLN A 347 2.54 -8.70 10.10
C GLN A 347 2.64 -10.22 10.25
N ILE A 348 1.90 -10.81 11.20
CA ILE A 348 1.90 -12.24 11.47
C ILE A 348 1.35 -13.02 10.28
N ILE A 349 0.15 -12.69 9.80
CA ILE A 349 -0.48 -13.40 8.67
C ILE A 349 0.42 -13.31 7.43
N THR A 350 1.04 -12.16 7.18
CA THR A 350 1.92 -11.98 6.04
C THR A 350 3.20 -12.81 6.17
N MET A 351 3.95 -12.65 7.26
CA MET A 351 5.28 -13.27 7.37
C MET A 351 5.24 -14.75 7.75
N ARG A 352 4.25 -15.17 8.55
CA ARG A 352 4.10 -16.57 8.98
C ARG A 352 3.35 -17.40 7.96
N ASP A 353 2.25 -16.88 7.41
CA ASP A 353 1.31 -17.68 6.64
C ASP A 353 1.43 -17.46 5.13
N TYR A 354 1.69 -16.23 4.67
CA TYR A 354 1.67 -15.90 3.25
C TYR A 354 3.04 -16.00 2.56
N VAL A 355 4.05 -15.28 3.05
CA VAL A 355 5.36 -15.16 2.39
C VAL A 355 6.03 -16.53 2.16
N PRO A 356 6.09 -17.47 3.14
CA PRO A 356 6.66 -18.79 2.92
C PRO A 356 5.97 -19.59 1.80
N LYS A 357 4.68 -19.35 1.55
CA LYS A 357 3.91 -20.03 0.49
C LYS A 357 4.23 -19.50 -0.91
N ILE A 358 4.59 -18.22 -1.03
CA ILE A 358 4.86 -17.60 -2.33
C ILE A 358 6.32 -17.70 -2.76
N ILE A 359 7.29 -17.63 -1.83
CA ILE A 359 8.72 -17.76 -2.14
C ILE A 359 9.29 -19.15 -1.89
N GLY A 360 8.55 -20.00 -1.15
CA GLY A 360 8.97 -21.33 -0.73
C GLY A 360 9.71 -21.31 0.61
N PRO A 361 9.64 -22.38 1.41
CA PRO A 361 10.21 -22.43 2.76
C PRO A 361 11.73 -22.30 2.77
N GLU A 362 12.43 -22.88 1.79
CA GLU A 362 13.90 -22.79 1.67
C GLU A 362 14.34 -21.35 1.39
N SER A 363 13.67 -20.66 0.47
CA SER A 363 13.92 -19.25 0.18
C SER A 363 13.57 -18.35 1.37
N PHE A 364 12.50 -18.67 2.11
CA PHE A 364 12.14 -17.94 3.33
C PHE A 364 13.25 -18.05 4.37
N GLU A 365 13.74 -19.26 4.65
CA GLU A 365 14.84 -19.46 5.59
C GLU A 365 16.12 -18.75 5.12
N HIS A 366 16.44 -18.82 3.83
CA HIS A 366 17.65 -18.23 3.28
C HIS A 366 17.63 -16.69 3.27
N TYR A 367 16.52 -16.07 2.84
CA TYR A 367 16.45 -14.62 2.64
C TYR A 367 15.89 -13.85 3.83
N ILE A 368 15.07 -14.49 4.69
CA ILE A 368 14.38 -13.83 5.80
C ILE A 368 14.87 -14.42 7.13
N GLY A 369 14.78 -15.74 7.28
CA GLY A 369 15.21 -16.49 8.47
C GLY A 369 14.45 -16.10 9.76
N PRO A 370 14.89 -16.57 10.94
CA PRO A 370 14.34 -16.12 12.22
C PRO A 370 14.56 -14.63 12.45
N TYR A 371 13.68 -14.00 13.23
CA TYR A 371 13.82 -12.59 13.59
C TYR A 371 14.98 -12.40 14.57
N GLY A 372 15.90 -11.47 14.23
CA GLY A 372 17.09 -11.17 15.02
C GLY A 372 16.97 -9.95 15.95
N GLY A 373 15.82 -9.30 15.97
CA GLY A 373 15.61 -8.00 16.61
C GLY A 373 15.65 -6.82 15.63
N TYR A 374 15.19 -5.66 16.10
CA TYR A 374 15.16 -4.42 15.31
C TYR A 374 16.59 -3.91 15.05
N ASP A 375 16.89 -3.60 13.80
CA ASP A 375 18.13 -2.99 13.36
C ASP A 375 17.90 -1.55 12.85
N PRO A 376 18.30 -0.52 13.61
CA PRO A 376 18.12 0.88 13.20
C PRO A 376 18.97 1.31 11.99
N THR A 377 19.88 0.45 11.51
CA THR A 377 20.70 0.71 10.32
C THR A 377 20.11 0.15 9.03
N THR A 378 19.04 -0.65 9.13
CA THR A 378 18.30 -1.20 7.98
C THR A 378 17.28 -0.18 7.46
N ASP A 379 17.24 0.04 6.14
CA ASP A 379 16.26 0.90 5.47
C ASP A 379 14.99 0.10 5.09
N PRO A 380 13.85 0.30 5.79
CA PRO A 380 12.58 -0.38 5.50
C PRO A 380 11.82 0.21 4.31
N SER A 381 12.41 1.12 3.51
CA SER A 381 11.72 1.68 2.35
C SER A 381 11.44 0.61 1.29
N ALA A 382 10.25 0.67 0.68
CA ALA A 382 9.90 -0.20 -0.43
C ALA A 382 10.81 0.08 -1.64
N SER A 383 11.41 -0.98 -2.19
CA SER A 383 12.28 -0.85 -3.36
C SER A 383 11.47 -0.71 -4.64
N ASN A 384 12.04 0.02 -5.60
CA ASN A 384 11.39 0.26 -6.89
C ASN A 384 11.11 -1.06 -7.64
N VAL A 385 12.06 -2.01 -7.61
CA VAL A 385 11.90 -3.32 -8.27
C VAL A 385 10.83 -4.18 -7.60
N PHE A 386 10.67 -4.09 -6.28
CA PHE A 386 9.60 -4.79 -5.56
C PHE A 386 8.23 -4.27 -5.99
N ALA A 387 8.02 -2.94 -5.90
CA ALA A 387 6.75 -2.27 -6.20
C ALA A 387 6.34 -2.37 -7.69
N THR A 388 7.32 -2.33 -8.59
CA THR A 388 7.08 -2.21 -10.03
C THR A 388 7.17 -3.55 -10.77
N ALA A 389 7.83 -4.56 -10.19
CA ALA A 389 7.98 -5.87 -10.83
C ALA A 389 7.70 -7.03 -9.88
N ALA A 390 8.53 -7.26 -8.87
CA ALA A 390 8.56 -8.55 -8.18
C ALA A 390 7.23 -8.92 -7.51
N PHE A 391 6.60 -7.99 -6.79
CA PHE A 391 5.35 -8.28 -6.08
C PHE A 391 4.10 -8.28 -6.99
N ARG A 392 4.27 -7.87 -8.26
CA ARG A 392 3.24 -7.98 -9.31
C ARG A 392 3.15 -9.36 -9.95
N PHE A 393 3.88 -10.36 -9.43
CA PHE A 393 3.76 -11.75 -9.87
C PHE A 393 2.31 -12.27 -9.71
N GLY A 394 1.60 -11.76 -8.69
CA GLY A 394 0.23 -12.15 -8.38
C GLY A 394 -0.76 -11.90 -9.52
N HIS A 395 -0.48 -10.98 -10.45
CA HIS A 395 -1.33 -10.75 -11.62
C HIS A 395 -1.47 -11.99 -12.52
N ALA A 396 -0.48 -12.89 -12.52
CA ALA A 396 -0.56 -14.17 -13.23
C ALA A 396 -1.49 -15.17 -12.56
N THR A 397 -1.86 -14.97 -11.30
CA THR A 397 -2.65 -15.91 -10.49
C THR A 397 -4.15 -15.56 -10.41
N ILE A 398 -4.55 -14.39 -10.94
CA ILE A 398 -5.92 -13.90 -10.88
C ILE A 398 -6.87 -14.73 -11.74
N SER A 399 -7.98 -15.16 -11.14
CA SER A 399 -9.06 -15.89 -11.82
C SER A 399 -9.88 -14.98 -12.76
N PRO A 400 -10.26 -15.43 -13.97
CA PRO A 400 -11.12 -14.67 -14.88
C PRO A 400 -12.59 -14.69 -14.43
N ILE A 401 -12.93 -15.52 -13.43
CA ILE A 401 -14.29 -15.71 -12.93
C ILE A 401 -14.28 -15.61 -11.42
N LEU A 402 -15.12 -14.73 -10.89
CA LEU A 402 -15.48 -14.70 -9.48
C LEU A 402 -16.73 -15.54 -9.27
N ARG A 403 -16.57 -16.71 -8.63
CA ARG A 403 -17.73 -17.47 -8.14
C ARG A 403 -18.31 -16.76 -6.92
N ARG A 404 -19.58 -17.00 -6.63
CA ARG A 404 -20.25 -16.60 -5.39
C ARG A 404 -20.88 -17.85 -4.82
N LEU A 405 -20.54 -18.18 -3.58
CA LEU A 405 -20.93 -19.46 -2.97
C LEU A 405 -21.95 -19.28 -1.85
N ASN A 406 -22.93 -20.18 -1.78
CA ASN A 406 -23.88 -20.24 -0.68
C ASN A 406 -23.27 -20.92 0.57
N GLU A 407 -24.06 -21.08 1.63
CA GLU A 407 -23.63 -21.67 2.91
C GLU A 407 -23.10 -23.11 2.78
N SER A 408 -23.50 -23.85 1.74
CA SER A 408 -23.01 -25.21 1.44
C SER A 408 -21.81 -25.24 0.49
N PHE A 409 -21.14 -24.09 0.29
CA PHE A 409 -20.02 -23.91 -0.64
C PHE A 409 -20.34 -24.33 -2.11
N GLN A 410 -21.62 -24.28 -2.49
CA GLN A 410 -22.08 -24.47 -3.86
C GLN A 410 -22.32 -23.12 -4.54
N GLU A 411 -22.43 -23.10 -5.87
CA GLU A 411 -22.77 -21.86 -6.59
C GLU A 411 -24.10 -21.30 -6.08
N HIS A 412 -24.10 -20.02 -5.74
CA HIS A 412 -25.23 -19.38 -5.09
C HIS A 412 -26.43 -19.30 -6.03
N GLU A 413 -27.62 -19.64 -5.54
CA GLU A 413 -28.84 -19.81 -6.34
C GLU A 413 -29.30 -18.48 -6.98
N TYR A 414 -29.16 -17.39 -6.23
CA TYR A 414 -29.60 -16.05 -6.66
C TYR A 414 -28.48 -15.16 -7.22
N PHE A 415 -27.22 -15.52 -6.98
CA PHE A 415 -26.06 -14.65 -7.25
C PHE A 415 -25.09 -15.42 -8.16
N PRO A 416 -25.26 -15.37 -9.49
CA PRO A 416 -24.47 -16.18 -10.42
C PRO A 416 -22.98 -15.81 -10.39
N ARG A 417 -22.09 -16.69 -10.85
CA ARG A 417 -20.69 -16.32 -11.08
C ARG A 417 -20.56 -15.10 -12.00
N LEU A 418 -19.55 -14.27 -11.76
CA LEU A 418 -19.26 -13.06 -12.54
C LEU A 418 -17.97 -13.25 -13.33
N ARG A 419 -17.90 -12.65 -14.52
CA ARG A 419 -16.60 -12.42 -15.16
C ARG A 419 -15.85 -11.33 -14.41
N LEU A 420 -14.53 -11.41 -14.40
CA LEU A 420 -13.69 -10.48 -13.65
C LEU A 420 -13.98 -9.01 -14.02
N GLN A 421 -14.18 -8.72 -15.31
CA GLN A 421 -14.53 -7.38 -15.79
C GLN A 421 -15.79 -6.77 -15.11
N ASP A 422 -16.74 -7.60 -14.69
CA ASP A 422 -18.01 -7.18 -14.09
C ASP A 422 -17.91 -6.97 -12.57
N THR A 423 -16.73 -7.27 -12.00
CA THR A 423 -16.41 -7.10 -10.58
C THR A 423 -15.62 -5.82 -10.30
N PHE A 424 -15.05 -5.20 -11.33
CA PHE A 424 -14.20 -4.02 -11.16
C PHE A 424 -15.03 -2.80 -10.78
N PHE A 425 -14.67 -2.13 -9.68
CA PHE A 425 -15.33 -0.89 -9.21
C PHE A 425 -16.85 -1.01 -9.04
N SER A 426 -17.37 -2.18 -8.65
CA SER A 426 -18.81 -2.45 -8.55
C SER A 426 -19.29 -2.72 -7.10
N PRO A 427 -19.12 -1.78 -6.15
CA PRO A 427 -19.51 -1.97 -4.75
C PRO A 427 -21.02 -2.20 -4.58
N TRP A 428 -21.84 -1.75 -5.53
CA TRP A 428 -23.28 -2.01 -5.54
C TRP A 428 -23.62 -3.51 -5.49
N ARG A 429 -22.77 -4.37 -6.08
CA ARG A 429 -22.95 -5.82 -6.05
C ARG A 429 -22.78 -6.38 -4.63
N ILE A 430 -21.85 -5.84 -3.85
CA ILE A 430 -21.70 -6.24 -2.44
C ILE A 430 -22.92 -5.81 -1.64
N VAL A 431 -23.36 -4.55 -1.82
CA VAL A 431 -24.50 -4.00 -1.08
C VAL A 431 -25.81 -4.72 -1.40
N LYS A 432 -26.06 -5.02 -2.68
CA LYS A 432 -27.35 -5.53 -3.16
C LYS A 432 -27.39 -7.03 -3.44
N GLU A 433 -26.25 -7.69 -3.62
CA GLU A 433 -26.14 -9.09 -4.04
C GLU A 433 -25.49 -9.98 -2.97
N GLY A 434 -25.90 -9.80 -1.70
CA GLY A 434 -25.65 -10.78 -0.63
C GLY A 434 -24.50 -10.48 0.33
N GLY A 435 -23.89 -9.29 0.29
CA GLY A 435 -22.80 -8.92 1.18
C GLY A 435 -21.45 -9.50 0.77
N ILE A 436 -20.56 -9.65 1.76
CA ILE A 436 -19.18 -10.11 1.53
C ILE A 436 -19.07 -11.63 1.65
N GLU A 437 -20.04 -12.29 2.27
CA GLU A 437 -19.97 -13.69 2.67
C GLU A 437 -19.97 -14.65 1.47
N PRO A 438 -20.79 -14.47 0.41
CA PRO A 438 -20.69 -15.30 -0.79
C PRO A 438 -19.34 -15.18 -1.51
N ILE A 439 -18.69 -14.02 -1.40
CA ILE A 439 -17.38 -13.73 -1.99
C ILE A 439 -16.29 -14.38 -1.13
N LEU A 440 -16.36 -14.22 0.19
CA LEU A 440 -15.40 -14.82 1.13
C LEU A 440 -15.44 -16.36 1.08
N ARG A 441 -16.63 -16.98 1.03
CA ARG A 441 -16.76 -18.42 0.79
C ARG A 441 -16.12 -18.83 -0.53
N SER A 442 -16.27 -18.03 -1.58
CA SER A 442 -15.65 -18.28 -2.88
C SER A 442 -14.13 -18.25 -2.80
N ILE A 443 -13.53 -17.22 -2.20
CA ILE A 443 -12.06 -17.10 -2.22
C ILE A 443 -11.35 -18.13 -1.33
N ILE A 444 -12.00 -18.60 -0.26
CA ILE A 444 -11.46 -19.71 0.56
C ILE A 444 -11.82 -21.10 0.01
N GLY A 445 -12.90 -21.21 -0.78
CA GLY A 445 -13.42 -22.49 -1.29
C GLY A 445 -13.20 -22.74 -2.77
N THR A 446 -12.41 -21.91 -3.43
CA THR A 446 -12.00 -22.12 -4.82
C THR A 446 -10.47 -22.13 -4.93
N PRO A 447 -9.92 -22.99 -5.81
CA PRO A 447 -8.49 -23.00 -6.05
C PRO A 447 -8.06 -21.73 -6.79
N ALA A 448 -6.84 -21.26 -6.50
CA ALA A 448 -6.18 -20.26 -7.32
C ALA A 448 -5.89 -20.81 -8.73
N LEU A 449 -5.39 -19.96 -9.63
CA LEU A 449 -4.94 -20.42 -10.94
C LEU A 449 -3.46 -20.83 -10.93
N ALA A 450 -3.17 -21.92 -11.64
CA ALA A 450 -1.79 -22.33 -11.88
C ALA A 450 -1.09 -21.35 -12.84
N VAL A 451 0.21 -21.14 -12.59
CA VAL A 451 1.09 -20.32 -13.42
C VAL A 451 2.23 -21.20 -13.92
N SER A 452 2.53 -21.08 -15.21
CA SER A 452 3.73 -21.64 -15.82
C SER A 452 4.15 -20.77 -17.01
N ALA A 453 5.36 -20.95 -17.51
CA ALA A 453 5.93 -20.10 -18.55
C ALA A 453 5.06 -19.96 -19.82
N ASN A 454 4.22 -20.95 -20.14
CA ASN A 454 3.33 -20.94 -21.31
C ASN A 454 1.86 -20.59 -20.96
N MET A 455 1.55 -20.35 -19.69
CA MET A 455 0.22 -20.03 -19.17
C MET A 455 0.33 -18.92 -18.10
N LEU A 456 0.59 -17.69 -18.54
CA LEU A 456 0.91 -16.57 -17.63
C LEU A 456 -0.31 -15.76 -17.19
N MET A 457 -1.05 -15.07 -18.07
CA MET A 457 -2.20 -14.24 -17.68
C MET A 457 -3.43 -14.46 -18.55
N GLU A 458 -4.60 -14.31 -17.95
CA GLU A 458 -5.91 -14.51 -18.59
C GLU A 458 -6.36 -13.29 -19.42
N GLU A 459 -7.19 -13.56 -20.42
CA GLU A 459 -7.72 -12.54 -21.35
C GLU A 459 -8.54 -11.45 -20.66
N GLU A 460 -9.19 -11.75 -19.53
CA GLU A 460 -9.92 -10.76 -18.74
C GLU A 460 -9.00 -9.62 -18.24
N LEU A 461 -7.70 -9.87 -18.09
CA LEU A 461 -6.70 -8.86 -17.69
C LEU A 461 -5.88 -8.32 -18.85
N THR A 462 -5.67 -9.10 -19.92
CA THR A 462 -4.86 -8.66 -21.07
C THR A 462 -5.68 -8.04 -22.20
N GLU A 463 -7.00 -8.22 -22.22
CA GLU A 463 -7.89 -7.71 -23.27
C GLU A 463 -9.08 -6.90 -22.74
N ARG A 464 -9.48 -7.12 -21.47
CA ARG A 464 -10.73 -6.58 -20.92
C ARG A 464 -10.56 -5.84 -19.59
N LEU A 465 -9.35 -5.40 -19.25
CA LEU A 465 -9.12 -4.65 -18.00
C LEU A 465 -9.95 -3.36 -18.03
N VAL A 466 -10.76 -3.16 -16.99
CA VAL A 466 -11.59 -1.97 -16.81
C VAL A 466 -10.90 -1.03 -15.84
N VAL A 467 -10.70 0.23 -16.24
CA VAL A 467 -10.15 1.30 -15.38
C VAL A 467 -11.11 2.48 -15.39
N PRO A 468 -11.49 3.06 -14.23
CA PRO A 468 -12.44 4.15 -14.18
C PRO A 468 -11.92 5.35 -14.98
N LYS A 469 -12.85 6.05 -15.64
CA LYS A 469 -12.57 7.21 -16.52
C LYS A 469 -11.84 6.90 -17.84
N ILE A 470 -11.46 5.65 -18.09
CA ILE A 470 -10.90 5.21 -19.38
C ILE A 470 -11.98 4.41 -20.12
N LEU A 471 -12.41 4.92 -21.28
CA LEU A 471 -13.53 4.34 -22.03
C LEU A 471 -13.15 3.02 -22.73
N GLN A 472 -11.87 2.83 -23.07
CA GLN A 472 -11.38 1.61 -23.70
C GLN A 472 -10.90 0.59 -22.67
N HIS A 473 -11.01 -0.70 -23.00
CA HIS A 473 -10.33 -1.75 -22.24
C HIS A 473 -8.81 -1.61 -22.36
N LEU A 474 -8.13 -1.94 -21.28
CA LEU A 474 -6.67 -1.94 -21.19
C LEU A 474 -6.12 -3.36 -21.09
N ASP A 475 -4.79 -3.44 -21.14
CA ASP A 475 -4.02 -4.68 -20.98
C ASP A 475 -3.05 -4.52 -19.80
N LEU A 476 -3.34 -5.21 -18.70
CA LEU A 476 -2.54 -5.14 -17.47
C LEU A 476 -1.09 -5.60 -17.68
N ALA A 477 -0.86 -6.61 -18.52
CA ALA A 477 0.49 -7.08 -18.80
C ALA A 477 1.29 -6.02 -19.57
N SER A 478 0.67 -5.39 -20.56
CA SER A 478 1.27 -4.25 -21.27
C SER A 478 1.56 -3.08 -20.34
N LEU A 479 0.65 -2.77 -19.41
CA LEU A 479 0.85 -1.72 -18.40
C LEU A 479 2.03 -2.03 -17.48
N ASN A 480 2.21 -3.29 -17.02
CA ASN A 480 3.32 -3.68 -16.15
C ASN A 480 4.67 -3.56 -16.88
N LEU A 481 4.76 -4.04 -18.12
CA LEU A 481 5.97 -3.89 -18.94
C LEU A 481 6.31 -2.42 -19.18
N GLN A 482 5.32 -1.62 -19.58
CA GLN A 482 5.51 -0.18 -19.80
C GLN A 482 5.89 0.55 -18.51
N ARG A 483 5.34 0.14 -17.36
CA ARG A 483 5.69 0.70 -16.04
C ARG A 483 7.13 0.38 -15.64
N GLY A 484 7.60 -0.85 -15.88
CA GLY A 484 9.00 -1.21 -15.64
C GLY A 484 9.96 -0.32 -16.44
N ARG A 485 9.59 0.01 -17.69
CA ARG A 485 10.34 0.94 -18.54
C ARG A 485 10.23 2.40 -18.08
N ASP A 486 9.05 2.87 -17.69
CA ASP A 486 8.81 4.22 -17.11
C ASP A 486 9.70 4.47 -15.87
N HIS A 487 9.83 3.44 -15.04
CA HIS A 487 10.65 3.45 -13.82
C HIS A 487 12.12 3.17 -14.10
N ALA A 488 12.49 2.90 -15.35
CA ALA A 488 13.85 2.59 -15.77
C ALA A 488 14.50 1.47 -14.95
N LEU A 489 13.77 0.37 -14.78
CA LEU A 489 14.31 -0.83 -14.18
C LEU A 489 15.42 -1.43 -15.07
N PRO A 490 16.55 -1.86 -14.49
CA PRO A 490 17.55 -2.66 -15.19
C PRO A 490 16.97 -3.95 -15.81
N GLY A 491 17.72 -4.51 -16.75
CA GLY A 491 17.34 -5.73 -17.44
C GLY A 491 17.26 -6.93 -16.49
N TYR A 492 16.55 -7.97 -16.91
CA TYR A 492 16.39 -9.21 -16.15
C TYR A 492 17.72 -9.80 -15.65
N ASN A 493 18.75 -9.80 -16.51
CA ASN A 493 20.05 -10.38 -16.18
C ASN A 493 20.81 -9.61 -15.07
N ASP A 494 20.64 -8.30 -14.97
CA ASP A 494 21.31 -7.50 -13.92
C ASP A 494 20.67 -7.79 -12.55
N TRP A 495 19.36 -8.01 -12.53
CA TRP A 495 18.66 -8.46 -11.32
C TRP A 495 18.98 -9.91 -10.95
N ARG A 496 19.22 -10.79 -11.93
CA ARG A 496 19.75 -12.13 -11.66
C ARG A 496 21.10 -12.05 -10.97
N GLU A 497 22.03 -11.24 -11.47
CA GLU A 497 23.35 -11.06 -10.86
C GLU A 497 23.27 -10.43 -9.47
N PHE A 498 22.39 -9.44 -9.26
CA PHE A 498 22.10 -8.87 -7.92
C PHE A 498 21.69 -9.96 -6.91
N CYS A 499 20.92 -10.95 -7.37
CA CYS A 499 20.48 -12.10 -6.56
C CYS A 499 21.49 -13.25 -6.51
N GLY A 500 22.71 -13.08 -7.06
CA GLY A 500 23.72 -14.15 -7.13
C GLY A 500 23.36 -15.29 -8.08
N LEU A 501 22.37 -15.10 -8.95
CA LEU A 501 21.95 -16.07 -9.96
C LEU A 501 22.84 -15.94 -11.21
N LYS A 502 23.06 -17.05 -11.90
CA LYS A 502 23.84 -17.08 -13.15
C LYS A 502 23.20 -16.19 -14.21
N ARG A 503 23.98 -15.27 -14.80
CA ARG A 503 23.62 -14.49 -15.99
C ARG A 503 23.37 -15.41 -17.18
N ILE A 504 22.28 -15.16 -17.90
CA ILE A 504 21.86 -15.94 -19.06
C ILE A 504 22.58 -15.40 -20.29
N LYS A 505 23.41 -16.22 -20.94
CA LYS A 505 24.24 -15.80 -22.10
C LYS A 505 23.79 -16.43 -23.41
N THR A 506 23.08 -17.55 -23.34
CA THR A 506 22.65 -18.34 -24.49
C THR A 506 21.17 -18.69 -24.41
N LEU A 507 20.59 -19.11 -25.54
CA LEU A 507 19.23 -19.65 -25.57
C LEU A 507 19.08 -20.90 -24.67
N ASP A 508 20.13 -21.73 -24.58
CA ASP A 508 20.12 -22.91 -23.73
C ASP A 508 20.08 -22.54 -22.24
N ASP A 509 20.82 -21.51 -21.82
CA ASP A 509 20.71 -20.98 -20.46
C ASP A 509 19.27 -20.49 -20.18
N LEU A 510 18.65 -19.79 -21.14
CA LEU A 510 17.28 -19.27 -20.96
C LEU A 510 16.27 -20.42 -20.89
N LYS A 511 16.42 -21.43 -21.75
CA LYS A 511 15.60 -22.64 -21.74
C LYS A 511 15.69 -23.36 -20.39
N GLU A 512 16.89 -23.48 -19.81
CA GLU A 512 17.07 -24.12 -18.50
C GLU A 512 16.30 -23.40 -17.40
N VAL A 513 16.38 -22.07 -17.39
CA VAL A 513 15.69 -21.22 -16.41
C VAL A 513 14.17 -21.25 -16.59
N VAL A 514 13.69 -21.20 -17.84
CA VAL A 514 12.26 -21.12 -18.19
C VAL A 514 11.57 -22.49 -18.14
N GLY A 515 12.30 -23.58 -18.36
CA GLY A 515 11.73 -24.93 -18.47
C GLY A 515 10.95 -25.21 -19.77
N ASP A 516 10.78 -24.21 -20.65
CA ASP A 516 10.07 -24.33 -21.92
C ASP A 516 10.89 -23.68 -23.06
N TYR A 517 11.41 -24.52 -23.96
CA TYR A 517 12.20 -24.09 -25.12
C TYR A 517 11.43 -23.12 -26.02
N LYS A 518 10.14 -23.38 -26.27
CA LYS A 518 9.35 -22.56 -27.21
C LYS A 518 9.12 -21.17 -26.64
N VAL A 519 8.89 -21.07 -25.33
CA VAL A 519 8.78 -19.78 -24.64
C VAL A 519 10.13 -19.05 -24.66
N ALA A 520 11.22 -19.72 -24.30
CA ALA A 520 12.57 -19.14 -24.32
C ALA A 520 12.98 -18.63 -25.71
N GLU A 521 12.76 -19.42 -26.77
CA GLU A 521 13.04 -19.05 -28.15
C GLU A 521 12.22 -17.83 -28.58
N LYS A 522 10.93 -17.79 -28.19
CA LYS A 522 10.03 -16.68 -28.49
C LYS A 522 10.43 -15.39 -27.79
N ILE A 523 10.86 -15.47 -26.51
CA ILE A 523 11.41 -14.33 -25.76
C ILE A 523 12.64 -13.79 -26.49
N LEU A 524 13.63 -14.64 -26.76
CA LEU A 524 14.88 -14.22 -27.42
C LEU A 524 14.62 -13.59 -28.79
N LYS A 525 13.73 -14.21 -29.60
CA LYS A 525 13.37 -13.69 -30.92
C LYS A 525 12.72 -12.30 -30.84
N MET A 526 11.94 -12.01 -29.80
CA MET A 526 11.27 -10.72 -29.65
C MET A 526 12.16 -9.64 -29.05
N TYR A 527 13.01 -9.98 -28.09
CA TYR A 527 13.89 -9.02 -27.41
C TYR A 527 15.23 -8.81 -28.12
N GLY A 528 15.63 -9.73 -29.01
CA GLY A 528 16.87 -9.72 -29.77
C GLY A 528 18.12 -10.04 -28.94
N HIS A 529 18.16 -9.57 -27.70
CA HIS A 529 19.25 -9.81 -26.75
C HIS A 529 18.70 -10.18 -25.37
N LEU A 530 19.38 -11.09 -24.65
CA LEU A 530 18.93 -11.61 -23.35
C LEU A 530 18.93 -10.54 -22.25
N ASP A 531 19.83 -9.56 -22.34
CA ASP A 531 19.89 -8.43 -21.39
C ASP A 531 18.75 -7.41 -21.56
N ASN A 532 18.03 -7.47 -22.68
CA ASN A 532 16.90 -6.57 -22.93
C ASN A 532 15.60 -7.04 -22.28
N ILE A 533 15.55 -8.25 -21.74
CA ILE A 533 14.32 -8.83 -21.17
C ILE A 533 13.88 -7.96 -19.98
N ASP A 534 12.63 -7.48 -20.03
CA ASP A 534 12.03 -6.72 -18.93
C ASP A 534 11.96 -7.61 -17.67
N VAL A 535 12.44 -7.11 -16.52
CA VAL A 535 12.55 -7.90 -15.29
C VAL A 535 11.25 -8.56 -14.83
N TRP A 536 10.10 -7.90 -15.05
CA TRP A 536 8.80 -8.48 -14.69
C TRP A 536 8.48 -9.73 -15.52
N LEU A 537 8.71 -9.68 -16.84
CA LEU A 537 8.56 -10.87 -17.69
C LEU A 537 9.57 -11.94 -17.29
N GLY A 538 10.84 -11.56 -17.14
CA GLY A 538 11.93 -12.48 -16.80
C GLY A 538 11.66 -13.28 -15.54
N GLY A 539 11.21 -12.62 -14.46
CA GLY A 539 10.86 -13.30 -13.22
C GLY A 539 9.58 -14.14 -13.28
N LEU A 540 8.61 -13.77 -14.13
CA LEU A 540 7.36 -14.54 -14.31
C LEU A 540 7.57 -15.87 -15.05
N VAL A 541 8.54 -15.94 -15.96
CA VAL A 541 8.77 -17.13 -16.80
C VAL A 541 9.72 -18.14 -16.18
N GLU A 542 10.34 -17.83 -15.04
CA GLU A 542 11.20 -18.78 -14.34
C GLU A 542 10.39 -19.99 -13.86
N ASN A 543 11.03 -21.17 -13.87
CA ASN A 543 10.49 -22.32 -13.18
C ASN A 543 10.28 -22.00 -11.70
N LEU A 544 9.07 -22.27 -11.21
CA LEU A 544 8.69 -22.04 -9.81
C LEU A 544 9.34 -23.08 -8.90
N PHE A 545 9.71 -22.70 -7.68
CA PHE A 545 10.13 -23.68 -6.69
C PHE A 545 8.97 -24.61 -6.31
N PRO A 546 9.23 -25.88 -5.93
CA PRO A 546 8.20 -26.79 -5.45
C PRO A 546 7.37 -26.19 -4.31
N GLY A 547 6.05 -26.14 -4.50
CA GLY A 547 5.13 -25.56 -3.52
C GLY A 547 5.14 -24.02 -3.40
N ALA A 548 6.02 -23.33 -4.13
CA ALA A 548 6.08 -21.87 -4.19
C ALA A 548 5.29 -21.30 -5.39
N ARG A 549 5.09 -19.99 -5.42
CA ARG A 549 4.43 -19.28 -6.55
C ARG A 549 5.33 -18.27 -7.23
N THR A 550 6.63 -18.38 -6.98
CA THR A 550 7.68 -17.58 -7.61
C THR A 550 8.88 -18.45 -7.98
N GLY A 551 9.61 -18.03 -9.00
CA GLY A 551 10.93 -18.57 -9.33
C GLY A 551 12.05 -17.91 -8.52
N PRO A 552 13.31 -18.36 -8.71
CA PRO A 552 14.48 -17.89 -7.97
C PRO A 552 14.63 -16.37 -7.85
N LEU A 553 14.41 -15.61 -8.92
CA LEU A 553 14.60 -14.16 -8.92
C LEU A 553 13.56 -13.46 -8.04
N PHE A 554 12.27 -13.76 -8.23
CA PHE A 554 11.23 -13.15 -7.42
C PHE A 554 11.27 -13.62 -5.97
N ALA A 555 11.66 -14.88 -5.71
CA ALA A 555 11.91 -15.34 -4.35
C ALA A 555 12.99 -14.52 -3.65
N CYS A 556 14.10 -14.22 -4.34
CA CYS A 556 15.16 -13.34 -3.83
C CYS A 556 14.67 -11.90 -3.58
N LEU A 557 14.04 -11.27 -4.57
CA LEU A 557 13.65 -9.86 -4.46
C LEU A 557 12.56 -9.64 -3.40
N ILE A 558 11.56 -10.52 -3.36
CA ILE A 558 10.50 -10.48 -2.35
C ILE A 558 11.08 -10.81 -0.98
N GLY A 559 11.90 -11.86 -0.86
CA GLY A 559 12.51 -12.26 0.40
C GLY A 559 13.37 -11.14 1.02
N LYS A 560 14.23 -10.51 0.22
CA LYS A 560 15.03 -9.35 0.64
C LYS A 560 14.17 -8.17 1.07
N GLN A 561 13.08 -7.86 0.32
CA GLN A 561 12.19 -6.76 0.70
C GLN A 561 11.52 -7.05 2.04
N MET A 562 10.91 -8.23 2.17
CA MET A 562 10.20 -8.62 3.40
C MET A 562 11.12 -8.65 4.62
N LYS A 563 12.40 -9.05 4.44
CA LYS A 563 13.40 -8.97 5.51
C LYS A 563 13.66 -7.54 5.96
N VAL A 564 13.88 -6.59 5.04
CA VAL A 564 14.14 -5.19 5.44
C VAL A 564 12.92 -4.51 6.03
N LEU A 565 11.71 -4.86 5.58
CA LEU A 565 10.46 -4.39 6.19
C LEU A 565 10.34 -4.87 7.64
N ARG A 566 10.73 -6.12 7.92
CA ARG A 566 10.70 -6.70 9.27
C ARG A 566 11.80 -6.14 10.17
N ASP A 567 13.04 -6.21 9.71
CA ASP A 567 14.21 -5.93 10.53
C ASP A 567 14.39 -4.41 10.76
N GLY A 568 13.92 -3.57 9.82
CA GLY A 568 13.96 -2.11 9.91
C GLY A 568 12.73 -1.47 10.59
N ASP A 569 11.77 -2.25 11.07
CA ASP A 569 10.57 -1.76 11.76
C ASP A 569 10.74 -1.82 13.29
N SER A 570 10.79 -0.65 13.93
CA SER A 570 10.87 -0.56 15.40
C SER A 570 9.58 -0.96 16.10
N PHE A 571 8.47 -1.06 15.36
CA PHE A 571 7.15 -1.51 15.84
C PHE A 571 6.79 -2.90 15.33
N TRP A 572 7.77 -3.65 14.81
CA TRP A 572 7.59 -5.07 14.52
C TRP A 572 7.04 -5.78 15.75
N TRP A 573 6.04 -6.64 15.58
CA TRP A 573 5.28 -7.19 16.71
C TRP A 573 6.13 -8.04 17.69
N GLU A 574 7.28 -8.55 17.26
CA GLU A 574 8.25 -9.29 18.09
C GLU A 574 9.34 -8.38 18.69
N ALA A 575 9.40 -7.10 18.32
CA ALA A 575 10.41 -6.18 18.83
C ALA A 575 10.20 -5.91 20.34
N GLU A 576 11.31 -5.76 21.06
CA GLU A 576 11.30 -5.57 22.50
C GLU A 576 10.50 -4.32 22.90
N GLY A 577 9.58 -4.49 23.85
CA GLY A 577 8.74 -3.39 24.35
C GLY A 577 7.50 -3.08 23.51
N VAL A 578 7.31 -3.72 22.35
CA VAL A 578 6.09 -3.54 21.54
C VAL A 578 4.92 -4.28 22.18
N PHE A 579 5.05 -5.58 22.46
CA PHE A 579 4.05 -6.37 23.17
C PHE A 579 4.65 -7.11 24.35
N THR A 580 3.85 -7.33 25.39
CA THR A 580 4.24 -8.21 26.51
C THR A 580 4.27 -9.67 26.06
N GLN A 581 4.96 -10.54 26.82
CA GLN A 581 4.97 -11.98 26.52
C GLN A 581 3.57 -12.62 26.52
N GLN A 582 2.67 -12.14 27.37
CA GLN A 582 1.29 -12.61 27.41
C GLN A 582 0.53 -12.19 26.14
N GLN A 583 0.67 -10.94 25.70
CA GLN A 583 0.08 -10.45 24.46
C GLN A 583 0.64 -11.20 23.24
N MET A 584 1.95 -11.42 23.16
CA MET A 584 2.58 -12.18 22.07
C MET A 584 2.05 -13.62 21.99
N ALA A 585 1.85 -14.29 23.13
CA ALA A 585 1.28 -15.64 23.17
C ALA A 585 -0.17 -15.69 22.63
N GLU A 586 -0.94 -14.61 22.82
CA GLU A 586 -2.29 -14.49 22.28
C GLU A 586 -2.29 -14.12 20.79
N LEU A 587 -1.40 -13.21 20.36
CA LEU A 587 -1.23 -12.82 18.96
C LEU A 587 -0.85 -14.02 18.08
N LEU A 588 -0.01 -14.93 18.56
CA LEU A 588 0.40 -16.14 17.83
C LEU A 588 -0.76 -17.09 17.50
N LYS A 589 -1.90 -17.00 18.18
CA LYS A 589 -3.09 -17.83 17.91
C LYS A 589 -3.90 -17.35 16.71
N VAL A 590 -3.67 -16.12 16.23
CA VAL A 590 -4.45 -15.55 15.13
C VAL A 590 -4.28 -16.38 13.85
N SER A 591 -5.33 -16.46 13.04
CA SER A 591 -5.30 -16.92 11.65
C SER A 591 -6.31 -16.12 10.84
N LEU A 592 -6.10 -16.00 9.52
CA LEU A 592 -7.07 -15.32 8.67
C LEU A 592 -8.45 -16.03 8.68
N SER A 593 -8.46 -17.36 8.87
CA SER A 593 -9.69 -18.14 9.10
C SER A 593 -10.44 -17.69 10.36
N ARG A 594 -9.72 -17.38 11.46
CA ARG A 594 -10.33 -16.83 12.68
C ARG A 594 -10.97 -15.46 12.44
N ILE A 595 -10.27 -14.58 11.72
CA ILE A 595 -10.78 -13.24 11.38
C ILE A 595 -12.05 -13.35 10.55
N ILE A 596 -12.12 -14.29 9.59
CA ILE A 596 -13.36 -14.58 8.84
C ILE A 596 -14.48 -15.00 9.79
N CYS A 597 -14.23 -15.97 10.67
CA CYS A 597 -15.23 -16.48 11.60
C CYS A 597 -15.77 -15.40 12.56
N ASP A 598 -14.91 -14.47 13.04
CA ASP A 598 -15.31 -13.44 13.99
C ASP A 598 -16.13 -12.29 13.37
N ASN A 599 -16.03 -12.12 12.06
CA ASN A 599 -16.55 -10.93 11.36
C ASN A 599 -17.57 -11.24 10.25
N THR A 600 -18.00 -12.50 10.15
CA THR A 600 -18.96 -12.99 9.14
C THR A 600 -19.93 -14.02 9.75
N ASP A 601 -20.84 -14.57 8.94
CA ASP A 601 -21.71 -15.71 9.33
C ASP A 601 -21.23 -17.05 8.74
N ILE A 602 -20.01 -17.07 8.20
CA ILE A 602 -19.40 -18.30 7.71
C ILE A 602 -19.10 -19.18 8.93
N GLY A 603 -19.86 -20.27 9.09
CA GLY A 603 -19.75 -21.16 10.25
C GLY A 603 -18.65 -22.21 10.14
N GLU A 604 -18.16 -22.48 8.93
CA GLU A 604 -17.12 -23.47 8.65
C GLU A 604 -16.06 -22.89 7.70
N VAL A 605 -14.80 -23.12 8.03
CA VAL A 605 -13.65 -22.57 7.30
C VAL A 605 -12.53 -23.62 7.20
N PRO A 606 -11.64 -23.53 6.20
CA PRO A 606 -10.39 -24.29 6.25
C PRO A 606 -9.53 -23.81 7.42
N PHE A 607 -8.70 -24.69 7.99
CA PHE A 607 -7.80 -24.31 9.08
C PHE A 607 -6.78 -23.23 8.64
N ASP A 608 -6.24 -23.37 7.43
CA ASP A 608 -5.40 -22.38 6.75
C ASP A 608 -6.12 -21.90 5.50
N SER A 609 -6.66 -20.68 5.53
CA SER A 609 -7.45 -20.13 4.43
C SER A 609 -6.68 -19.92 3.14
N PHE A 610 -5.34 -19.93 3.17
CA PHE A 610 -4.51 -19.88 1.96
C PHE A 610 -4.41 -21.23 1.25
N ARG A 611 -4.67 -22.35 1.96
CA ARG A 611 -4.66 -23.68 1.35
C ARG A 611 -6.01 -24.04 0.80
N PHE A 612 -6.00 -24.62 -0.38
CA PHE A 612 -7.21 -25.14 -0.98
C PHE A 612 -7.58 -26.48 -0.33
N GLY A 613 -8.80 -26.55 0.18
CA GLY A 613 -9.40 -27.76 0.72
C GLY A 613 -10.73 -28.06 0.03
N LYS A 614 -11.11 -29.33 -0.01
CA LYS A 614 -12.41 -29.79 -0.50
C LYS A 614 -13.44 -29.71 0.62
N TYR A 615 -14.47 -28.90 0.41
CA TYR A 615 -15.64 -28.90 1.29
C TYR A 615 -16.46 -30.19 1.11
N PRO A 616 -16.98 -30.82 2.20
CA PRO A 616 -16.84 -30.42 3.60
C PRO A 616 -15.63 -31.03 4.32
N SER A 617 -14.90 -31.98 3.72
CA SER A 617 -13.91 -32.80 4.43
C SER A 617 -12.72 -32.03 5.02
N ASP A 618 -12.30 -30.95 4.35
CA ASP A 618 -11.14 -30.15 4.76
C ASP A 618 -11.53 -28.88 5.54
N TYR A 619 -12.79 -28.78 5.96
CA TYR A 619 -13.36 -27.64 6.67
C TYR A 619 -13.65 -28.00 8.12
N VAL A 620 -13.49 -27.02 9.00
CA VAL A 620 -13.79 -27.18 10.42
C VAL A 620 -14.77 -26.09 10.88
N PRO A 621 -15.66 -26.40 11.84
CA PRO A 621 -16.49 -25.39 12.46
C PRO A 621 -15.65 -24.30 13.14
N CYS A 622 -16.12 -23.05 13.07
CA CYS A 622 -15.40 -21.90 13.59
C CYS A 622 -15.04 -21.99 15.07
N ASN A 623 -15.75 -22.76 15.90
CA ASN A 623 -15.39 -22.95 17.31
C ASN A 623 -14.12 -23.81 17.52
N HIS A 624 -13.63 -24.51 16.49
CA HIS A 624 -12.36 -25.25 16.52
C HIS A 624 -11.17 -24.41 16.05
N ILE A 625 -11.41 -23.23 15.47
CA ILE A 625 -10.33 -22.30 15.10
C ILE A 625 -9.92 -21.50 16.35
N PRO A 626 -8.65 -21.55 16.78
CA PRO A 626 -8.17 -20.80 17.94
C PRO A 626 -8.51 -19.31 17.87
N SER A 627 -8.95 -18.74 19.00
CA SER A 627 -9.20 -17.32 19.15
C SER A 627 -8.17 -16.66 20.06
N MET A 628 -7.90 -15.40 19.78
CA MET A 628 -7.08 -14.53 20.61
C MET A 628 -7.88 -14.09 21.85
N ASN A 629 -7.30 -14.22 23.04
CA ASN A 629 -7.91 -13.72 24.28
C ASN A 629 -7.44 -12.29 24.59
N LEU A 630 -8.34 -11.32 24.43
CA LEU A 630 -8.04 -9.91 24.67
C LEU A 630 -7.83 -9.54 26.15
N GLU A 631 -8.09 -10.45 27.09
CA GLU A 631 -7.77 -10.27 28.51
C GLU A 631 -6.28 -10.02 28.76
N ALA A 632 -5.39 -10.43 27.85
CA ALA A 632 -3.96 -10.11 27.92
C ALA A 632 -3.65 -8.60 27.76
N TRP A 633 -4.63 -7.77 27.34
CA TRP A 633 -4.54 -6.31 27.31
C TRP A 633 -5.25 -5.64 28.48
N ARG A 634 -5.72 -6.39 29.48
CA ARG A 634 -6.33 -5.82 30.67
C ARG A 634 -5.30 -5.00 31.44
N GLU A 635 -5.65 -3.75 31.71
CA GLU A 635 -4.91 -2.88 32.63
C GLU A 635 -5.70 -2.74 33.94
N GLU A 636 -5.01 -2.92 35.05
CA GLU A 636 -5.58 -2.55 36.34
C GLU A 636 -5.59 -1.02 36.46
N ARG A 637 -6.73 -0.46 36.92
CA ARG A 637 -6.78 0.98 37.24
C ARG A 637 -5.73 1.29 38.29
N SER A 638 -4.76 2.14 37.94
CA SER A 638 -3.73 2.59 38.88
C SER A 638 -4.38 3.23 40.11
N ARG A 639 -3.74 3.11 41.28
CA ARG A 639 -4.22 3.74 42.52
C ARG A 639 -4.43 5.25 42.34
N ASP A 640 -3.54 5.89 41.58
CA ASP A 640 -3.62 7.30 41.23
C ASP A 640 -4.88 7.61 40.40
N LEU A 641 -5.23 6.76 39.43
CA LEU A 641 -6.44 6.95 38.62
C LEU A 641 -7.71 6.69 39.44
N GLN A 642 -7.66 5.77 40.40
CA GLN A 642 -8.74 5.58 41.37
C GLN A 642 -8.91 6.80 42.28
N GLN A 643 -7.81 7.48 42.61
CA GLN A 643 -7.79 8.65 43.49
C GLN A 643 -8.21 9.95 42.79
N CYS A 644 -7.71 10.21 41.58
CA CYS A 644 -7.96 11.43 40.82
C CYS A 644 -9.19 11.34 39.90
N GLY A 645 -9.68 10.12 39.61
CA GLY A 645 -10.71 9.89 38.59
C GLY A 645 -10.20 10.14 37.16
N SER A 646 -11.08 9.95 36.17
CA SER A 646 -10.73 10.20 34.77
C SER A 646 -10.50 11.69 34.49
N PRO A 647 -9.47 12.04 33.69
CA PRO A 647 -9.28 13.40 33.18
C PRO A 647 -10.52 13.94 32.46
N ALA A 648 -10.70 15.25 32.49
CA ALA A 648 -11.79 15.91 31.77
C ALA A 648 -11.61 15.73 30.25
N THR A 649 -12.68 15.40 29.54
CA THR A 649 -12.65 15.36 28.07
C THR A 649 -12.64 16.78 27.50
N ILE A 650 -12.02 16.95 26.32
CA ILE A 650 -11.95 18.24 25.64
C ILE A 650 -12.67 18.16 24.30
N LYS A 651 -13.31 19.26 23.89
CA LYS A 651 -13.95 19.32 22.58
C LYS A 651 -12.87 19.32 21.49
N ASN A 652 -13.03 18.45 20.49
CA ASN A 652 -12.09 18.29 19.35
C ASN A 652 -10.68 17.84 19.74
N GLY A 653 -10.54 17.11 20.84
CA GLY A 653 -9.29 16.49 21.25
C GLY A 653 -9.54 15.35 22.21
N ASP A 654 -8.46 14.69 22.61
CA ASP A 654 -8.48 13.56 23.53
C ASP A 654 -7.20 13.54 24.39
N PHE A 655 -7.08 12.57 25.28
CA PHE A 655 -5.89 12.37 26.10
C PHE A 655 -5.45 10.91 26.11
N ILE A 656 -4.18 10.70 26.46
CA ILE A 656 -3.66 9.41 26.89
C ILE A 656 -3.14 9.51 28.32
N LEU A 657 -3.22 8.40 29.05
CA LEU A 657 -2.63 8.29 30.38
C LEU A 657 -1.21 7.72 30.26
N SER A 658 -0.28 8.25 31.04
CA SER A 658 1.09 7.76 31.15
C SER A 658 1.61 7.93 32.58
N SER A 659 2.77 7.35 32.88
CA SER A 659 3.46 7.53 34.15
C SER A 659 4.79 8.23 33.93
N THR A 660 4.98 9.39 34.55
CA THR A 660 6.24 10.15 34.49
C THR A 660 6.75 10.36 35.92
N SER A 661 7.97 9.90 36.20
CA SER A 661 8.59 9.99 37.53
C SER A 661 7.73 9.39 38.65
N GLY A 662 6.97 8.33 38.34
CA GLY A 662 6.10 7.64 39.28
C GLY A 662 4.77 8.35 39.59
N LYS A 663 4.46 9.48 38.93
CA LYS A 663 3.14 10.14 38.99
C LYS A 663 2.34 9.86 37.72
N LEU A 664 1.04 9.60 37.88
CA LEU A 664 0.12 9.51 36.75
C LEU A 664 -0.06 10.88 36.08
N VAL A 665 0.08 10.91 34.75
CA VAL A 665 -0.08 12.11 33.91
C VAL A 665 -1.07 11.83 32.79
N ALA A 666 -1.86 12.84 32.42
CA ALA A 666 -2.68 12.83 31.22
C ALA A 666 -2.08 13.81 30.20
N LEU A 667 -1.76 13.31 29.00
CA LEU A 667 -1.28 14.11 27.89
C LEU A 667 -2.43 14.33 26.90
N TYR A 668 -2.79 15.60 26.67
CA TYR A 668 -3.84 15.99 25.74
C TYR A 668 -3.29 16.22 24.32
N SER A 669 -4.09 15.86 23.34
CA SER A 669 -3.85 16.12 21.92
C SER A 669 -5.15 16.55 21.24
N CYS A 670 -5.03 17.25 20.12
CA CYS A 670 -6.18 17.72 19.35
C CYS A 670 -6.37 16.91 18.08
N TYR A 671 -7.62 16.73 17.68
CA TYR A 671 -7.95 16.14 16.39
C TYR A 671 -7.45 17.01 15.24
N HIS A 672 -7.26 16.40 14.07
CA HIS A 672 -6.74 17.09 12.90
C HIS A 672 -7.56 18.35 12.58
N GLY A 673 -6.87 19.46 12.32
CA GLY A 673 -7.49 20.76 12.03
C GLY A 673 -7.69 21.63 13.26
N PHE A 674 -7.34 21.13 14.44
CA PHE A 674 -7.37 21.88 15.68
C PHE A 674 -5.97 21.93 16.32
N LYS A 675 -5.68 23.03 17.02
CA LYS A 675 -4.45 23.22 17.78
C LYS A 675 -4.80 23.35 19.26
N LEU A 676 -4.00 22.70 20.10
CA LEU A 676 -4.15 22.81 21.55
C LEU A 676 -3.67 24.19 21.99
N GLU A 677 -4.55 24.94 22.65
CA GLU A 677 -4.16 26.13 23.41
C GLU A 677 -4.24 25.78 24.90
N GLY A 678 -3.15 26.02 25.63
CA GLY A 678 -2.99 25.66 27.03
C GLY A 678 -1.86 24.67 27.30
N ALA A 679 -1.86 24.07 28.48
CA ALA A 679 -0.87 23.08 28.90
C ALA A 679 -1.26 21.71 28.34
N ALA A 680 -0.32 21.05 27.67
CA ALA A 680 -0.54 19.73 27.07
C ALA A 680 -0.59 18.59 28.09
N VAL A 681 -0.19 18.83 29.34
CA VAL A 681 -0.03 17.80 30.35
C VAL A 681 -0.61 18.26 31.67
N ILE A 682 -1.40 17.39 32.29
CA ILE A 682 -1.86 17.49 33.67
C ILE A 682 -1.34 16.30 34.48
N VAL A 683 -1.12 16.49 35.77
CA VAL A 683 -0.59 15.49 36.70
C VAL A 683 -1.65 15.19 37.74
N CYS A 684 -1.82 13.92 38.09
CA CYS A 684 -2.61 13.53 39.25
C CYS A 684 -1.80 13.80 40.52
N GLU A 685 -2.28 14.71 41.37
CA GLU A 685 -1.66 15.04 42.65
C GLU A 685 -2.73 15.24 43.72
N GLY A 686 -2.60 14.52 44.83
CA GLY A 686 -3.66 14.46 45.84
C GLY A 686 -4.91 13.79 45.28
N ASN A 687 -6.06 14.48 45.35
CA ASN A 687 -7.36 13.95 44.92
C ASN A 687 -7.86 14.60 43.61
N GLY A 688 -6.97 15.15 42.79
CA GLY A 688 -7.37 15.85 41.58
C GLY A 688 -6.25 16.02 40.56
N TRP A 689 -6.66 16.46 39.38
CA TRP A 689 -5.76 16.78 38.28
C TRP A 689 -5.30 18.23 38.37
N ILE A 690 -3.98 18.44 38.37
CA ILE A 690 -3.35 19.77 38.43
C ILE A 690 -2.45 20.03 37.22
N PHE A 691 -2.24 21.31 36.92
CA PHE A 691 -1.33 21.75 35.88
C PHE A 691 0.12 21.76 36.40
N LEU A 692 1.07 21.35 35.55
CA LEU A 692 2.50 21.45 35.87
C LEU A 692 3.01 22.89 36.00
N PHE A 693 2.25 23.87 35.50
CA PHE A 693 2.60 25.29 35.53
C PHE A 693 1.41 26.13 36.01
N ASP A 694 1.60 26.88 37.10
CA ASP A 694 0.55 27.64 37.82
C ASP A 694 -0.19 28.71 36.99
N ASN A 695 0.30 29.05 35.80
CA ASN A 695 -0.23 30.15 34.97
C ASN A 695 -1.14 29.71 33.80
N ILE A 696 -1.50 28.43 33.69
CA ILE A 696 -2.30 27.92 32.57
C ILE A 696 -3.49 27.13 33.12
N SER A 697 -4.71 27.62 32.89
CA SER A 697 -5.92 27.09 33.53
C SER A 697 -6.93 26.45 32.57
N LEU A 698 -6.71 26.49 31.24
CA LEU A 698 -7.64 25.94 30.25
C LEU A 698 -6.89 25.20 29.13
N PHE A 699 -7.38 24.01 28.81
CA PHE A 699 -7.06 23.27 27.59
C PHE A 699 -8.27 23.33 26.65
N HIS A 700 -8.09 23.84 25.45
CA HIS A 700 -9.10 23.67 24.40
C HIS A 700 -8.45 23.52 23.03
N CYS A 701 -9.08 22.69 22.19
CA CYS A 701 -8.68 22.54 20.81
C CYS A 701 -9.42 23.59 19.97
N GLN A 702 -8.69 24.64 19.56
CA GLN A 702 -9.21 25.67 18.68
C GLN A 702 -8.96 25.31 17.23
N LEU A 703 -9.94 25.62 16.37
CA LEU A 703 -9.83 25.40 14.93
C LEU A 703 -8.67 26.26 14.40
N VAL A 704 -7.78 25.65 13.62
CA VAL A 704 -6.68 26.39 12.99
C VAL A 704 -7.28 27.25 11.87
N ASN A 705 -7.42 28.56 12.10
CA ASN A 705 -7.89 29.49 11.07
C ASN A 705 -6.88 29.52 9.91
N SER A 706 -7.37 29.25 8.70
CA SER A 706 -6.62 29.19 7.43
C SER A 706 -5.90 30.49 7.05
N LEU A 707 -6.06 31.57 7.82
CA LEU A 707 -5.36 32.85 7.67
C LEU A 707 -4.08 32.97 8.52
N SER A 708 -3.84 32.04 9.45
CA SER A 708 -2.62 32.02 10.28
C SER A 708 -1.52 31.10 9.73
N LEU A 709 -1.80 30.45 8.59
CA LEU A 709 -0.91 29.60 7.80
C LEU A 709 -0.66 30.16 6.37
N LEU A 710 -1.20 31.34 6.07
CA LEU A 710 -0.88 32.19 4.91
C LEU A 710 0.13 33.25 5.35
#